data_AF-A0A8J7XI96-F1
#
_entry.id   AF-A0A8J7XI96-F1
#
_cell.length_a   1.000
_cell.length_b   1.000
_cell.length_c   1.000
_cell.angle_alpha   90.00
_cell.angle_beta   90.00
_cell.angle_gamma   90.00
#
_symmetry.space_group_name_H-M   'P 1'
#
loop_
_entity.id
_entity.type
_entity.pdbx_description
1 polymer ?
#
loop_
_entity_poly.entity_id
_entity_poly.type
_entity_poly.pdbx_seq_one_letter_code
_entity_poly.pdbx_strand_id
1 'polypeptide(L)'
;MHRKGTAMLATVILLVSYSTVFRNNEVGAQDVLKISTDPGVTYRNNYDPQIVGDTSGNSYVTWHGYDGYYWDVYWVKVDAAGTTGTIQMISTHPDNVNGQDWGPQIGVDSSGNSYVVWRGYDGYDNEIYWVRVDAAGTPGVVQKISTHPDNETREDYDPQIAVDSGGNSYVTWRCQFGSNKDIYWVKVDAAGTLGTVQKISTHADNIIGDDFNPQIAADSSGNSYVVWYGHDGTDNEIYWVKVDAAGTPSAVQKISTHVDNGIRDDWYPQIAADSSGNSYAVWYGWDGSDNEIYWTKVDATGTAGAVQKISTHVDNETWDDRYPQIVSDTSGNSCVTWQGNDGSDNEIYWTRIDVAGTSGAVQKISNHPDNETRFEYVPQIALDTSGNSYVTFQSYDGRDDEVYWVAVDSAGTPGEAEKISTHPDNDTRDDWKPQIAADPSGNSYTVWQGWDGGDWEVYFVTMESLGGGDSDGDGVPDEEDKCPLENPEGLDANLDGCTDRICDLAEVVQSLGIHHGIENSLIHKATNSCDKFNRGSLTAAVNMLNGFINAVKAQSGKKISEDDADMLIQFARNAILVMLKELDADSESAGNINPEKLNAQMRSLAQTTISRAERLSSHVQNLLSEAESQGVDTSPYEELVAKAEELLALAHTFFAEGNYIAANTNASDAIQAYEEAIASLEALLA
;
A
#
# COMPACT_ATOMS: atom_id res chain seq x y z
N MET A 1 -80.78 -13.65 4.54
CA MET A 1 -80.90 -14.87 3.72
C MET A 1 -79.97 -14.73 2.52
N HIS A 2 -78.98 -15.62 2.43
CA HIS A 2 -78.10 -16.02 1.31
C HIS A 2 -77.64 -14.99 0.25
N ARG A 3 -76.35 -14.64 0.22
CA ARG A 3 -75.23 -15.26 -0.54
C ARG A 3 -75.38 -15.21 -2.07
N LYS A 4 -74.54 -14.39 -2.73
CA LYS A 4 -73.53 -14.77 -3.75
C LYS A 4 -72.87 -13.50 -4.35
N GLY A 5 -71.54 -13.49 -4.47
CA GLY A 5 -70.80 -12.43 -5.17
C GLY A 5 -69.31 -12.40 -4.84
N THR A 6 -68.56 -13.35 -5.41
CA THR A 6 -67.18 -13.24 -5.91
C THR A 6 -66.12 -12.54 -5.03
N ALA A 7 -65.27 -13.35 -4.38
CA ALA A 7 -63.98 -12.90 -3.86
C ALA A 7 -62.92 -13.07 -4.96
N MET A 8 -62.30 -11.95 -5.36
CA MET A 8 -61.07 -11.94 -6.16
C MET A 8 -59.92 -11.78 -5.16
N LEU A 9 -59.01 -12.76 -5.11
CA LEU A 9 -57.76 -12.66 -4.36
C LEU A 9 -56.92 -11.54 -4.97
N ALA A 10 -56.68 -10.47 -4.22
CA ALA A 10 -55.56 -9.57 -4.47
C ALA A 10 -54.46 -9.95 -3.46
N THR A 11 -53.46 -10.67 -3.96
CA THR A 11 -52.20 -10.89 -3.25
C THR A 11 -51.49 -9.55 -3.12
N VAL A 12 -51.51 -8.95 -1.92
CA VAL A 12 -50.64 -7.83 -1.60
C VAL A 12 -49.27 -8.42 -1.31
N ILE A 13 -48.40 -8.41 -2.31
CA ILE A 13 -46.96 -8.56 -2.12
C ILE A 13 -46.51 -7.23 -1.49
N LEU A 14 -46.17 -7.27 -0.20
CA LEU A 14 -45.38 -6.20 0.44
C LEU A 14 -43.98 -6.29 -0.15
N LEU A 15 -43.73 -5.56 -1.24
CA LEU A 15 -42.38 -5.16 -1.60
C LEU A 15 -41.95 -4.12 -0.57
N VAL A 16 -41.16 -4.55 0.42
CA VAL A 16 -40.31 -3.62 1.16
C VAL A 16 -39.24 -3.22 0.16
N SER A 17 -39.49 -2.13 -0.56
CA SER A 17 -38.45 -1.39 -1.25
C SER A 17 -37.51 -0.86 -0.17
N TYR A 18 -36.34 -1.49 -0.02
CA TYR A 18 -35.18 -0.80 0.52
C TYR A 18 -34.85 0.32 -0.46
N SER A 19 -35.47 1.48 -0.23
CA SER A 19 -34.96 2.74 -0.72
C SER A 19 -33.83 3.10 0.23
N THR A 20 -32.63 2.57 -0.02
CA THR A 20 -31.41 3.22 0.44
C THR A 20 -31.41 4.57 -0.27
N VAL A 21 -31.86 5.58 0.46
CA VAL A 21 -31.58 6.97 0.13
C VAL A 21 -30.07 7.06 0.24
N PHE A 22 -29.38 6.92 -0.89
CA PHE A 22 -28.07 7.53 -1.08
C PHE A 22 -28.28 9.01 -0.79
N ARG A 23 -27.98 9.43 0.44
CA ARG A 23 -27.64 10.82 0.67
C ARG A 23 -26.32 11.00 -0.04
N ASN A 24 -26.27 12.01 -0.90
CA ASN A 24 -25.06 12.58 -1.48
C ASN A 24 -23.94 12.51 -0.42
N ASN A 25 -22.99 11.61 -0.63
CA ASN A 25 -21.71 11.64 0.07
C ASN A 25 -20.96 12.80 -0.58
N GLU A 26 -21.11 13.99 -0.01
CA GLU A 26 -20.20 15.09 -0.31
C GLU A 26 -18.85 14.67 0.28
N VAL A 27 -17.88 14.32 -0.57
CA VAL A 27 -16.49 14.26 -0.16
C VAL A 27 -16.14 15.67 0.34
N GLY A 28 -15.65 15.78 1.56
CA GLY A 28 -15.30 17.06 2.15
C GLY A 28 -13.92 17.48 1.67
N ALA A 29 -13.81 18.05 0.47
CA ALA A 29 -12.60 18.75 0.08
C ALA A 29 -12.28 19.81 1.15
N GLN A 30 -11.09 19.76 1.74
CA GLN A 30 -10.62 20.89 2.54
C GLN A 30 -10.46 22.13 1.63
N ASP A 31 -10.40 23.32 2.23
CA ASP A 31 -10.16 24.54 1.47
C ASP A 31 -8.86 24.43 0.66
N VAL A 32 -8.93 24.75 -0.64
CA VAL A 32 -7.74 24.76 -1.50
C VAL A 32 -6.70 25.75 -0.97
N LEU A 33 -5.49 25.25 -0.74
CA LEU A 33 -4.37 26.01 -0.21
C LEU A 33 -3.43 26.45 -1.34
N LYS A 34 -3.07 27.74 -1.36
CA LYS A 34 -2.00 28.27 -2.22
C LYS A 34 -0.66 28.17 -1.48
N ILE A 35 0.17 27.18 -1.81
CA ILE A 35 1.33 26.78 -1.00
C ILE A 35 2.67 27.36 -1.47
N SER A 36 2.70 28.04 -2.61
CA SER A 36 3.91 28.65 -3.20
C SER A 36 4.11 30.14 -2.88
N THR A 37 3.21 30.76 -2.09
CA THR A 37 3.28 32.20 -1.80
C THR A 37 4.46 32.57 -0.89
N ASP A 38 5.44 33.31 -1.42
CA ASP A 38 6.56 33.88 -0.67
C ASP A 38 6.28 35.36 -0.32
N PRO A 39 6.15 35.74 0.96
CA PRO A 39 5.93 37.12 1.37
C PRO A 39 7.10 38.05 1.00
N GLY A 40 7.03 38.66 -0.19
CA GLY A 40 7.96 39.74 -0.60
C GLY A 40 8.53 39.64 -2.01
N VAL A 41 8.19 38.60 -2.78
CA VAL A 41 8.61 38.45 -4.18
C VAL A 41 7.40 38.69 -5.08
N THR A 42 7.49 39.66 -6.00
CA THR A 42 6.33 40.10 -6.80
C THR A 42 6.19 39.42 -8.17
N TYR A 43 7.01 38.41 -8.47
CA TYR A 43 6.96 37.66 -9.73
C TYR A 43 7.57 36.25 -9.58
N ARG A 44 6.80 35.24 -9.16
CA ARG A 44 7.26 33.83 -9.19
C ARG A 44 6.26 32.96 -9.95
N ASN A 45 6.68 32.48 -11.13
CA ASN A 45 6.01 31.34 -11.76
C ASN A 45 6.56 30.06 -11.15
N ASN A 46 5.67 29.19 -10.69
CA ASN A 46 5.97 27.92 -10.05
C ASN A 46 5.36 26.79 -10.89
N TYR A 47 6.18 25.79 -11.18
CA TYR A 47 5.87 24.77 -12.17
C TYR A 47 6.36 23.38 -11.74
N ASP A 48 5.78 22.37 -12.39
CA ASP A 48 6.05 20.94 -12.20
C ASP A 48 6.09 20.56 -10.70
N PRO A 49 4.98 20.76 -9.97
CA PRO A 49 4.89 20.33 -8.59
C PRO A 49 4.97 18.80 -8.52
N GLN A 50 5.49 18.27 -7.41
CA GLN A 50 5.53 16.86 -7.05
C GLN A 50 5.18 16.71 -5.57
N ILE A 51 4.54 15.61 -5.20
CA ILE A 51 4.08 15.36 -3.83
C ILE A 51 4.36 13.92 -3.40
N VAL A 52 4.69 13.75 -2.13
CA VAL A 52 4.65 12.46 -1.42
C VAL A 52 4.05 12.64 -0.03
N GLY A 53 3.35 11.62 0.47
CA GLY A 53 2.80 11.57 1.82
C GLY A 53 3.57 10.61 2.72
N ASP A 54 3.64 10.89 4.02
CA ASP A 54 4.07 9.92 5.03
C ASP A 54 2.89 9.21 5.69
N THR A 55 3.20 8.16 6.46
CA THR A 55 2.19 7.35 7.17
C THR A 55 1.51 8.08 8.34
N SER A 56 1.96 9.29 8.67
CA SER A 56 1.34 10.14 9.71
C SER A 56 0.41 11.20 9.11
N GLY A 57 0.15 11.12 7.81
CA GLY A 57 -0.70 12.06 7.07
C GLY A 57 -0.04 13.40 6.75
N ASN A 58 1.28 13.54 6.90
CA ASN A 58 1.96 14.74 6.41
C ASN A 58 2.26 14.61 4.91
N SER A 59 2.16 15.72 4.19
CA SER A 59 2.52 15.85 2.80
C SER A 59 3.78 16.68 2.60
N TYR A 60 4.62 16.28 1.66
CA TYR A 60 5.84 16.98 1.28
C TYR A 60 5.76 17.33 -0.20
N VAL A 61 5.85 18.63 -0.50
CA VAL A 61 5.67 19.14 -1.87
C VAL A 61 6.95 19.83 -2.32
N THR A 62 7.36 19.56 -3.55
CA THR A 62 8.46 20.26 -4.22
C THR A 62 8.03 20.76 -5.60
N TRP A 63 8.62 21.86 -6.05
CA TRP A 63 8.39 22.45 -7.37
C TRP A 63 9.61 23.27 -7.77
N HIS A 64 9.70 23.67 -9.04
CA HIS A 64 10.69 24.67 -9.45
C HIS A 64 10.00 26.02 -9.65
N GLY A 65 10.62 27.10 -9.18
CA GLY A 65 10.05 28.44 -9.17
C GLY A 65 11.02 29.48 -9.70
N TYR A 66 10.51 30.45 -10.46
CA TYR A 66 11.30 31.57 -10.98
C TYR A 66 11.36 32.71 -9.97
N ASP A 67 12.54 33.13 -9.50
CA ASP A 67 12.67 34.20 -8.50
C ASP A 67 12.82 35.63 -9.07
N GLY A 68 12.63 35.77 -10.38
CA GLY A 68 12.88 37.01 -11.11
C GLY A 68 14.23 37.04 -11.83
N TYR A 69 15.15 36.14 -11.48
CA TYR A 69 16.47 35.98 -12.11
C TYR A 69 16.76 34.54 -12.49
N TYR A 70 16.37 33.59 -11.65
CA TYR A 70 16.79 32.20 -11.66
C TYR A 70 15.61 31.26 -11.38
N TRP A 71 15.72 30.04 -11.87
CA TRP A 71 14.87 28.89 -11.57
C TRP A 71 15.50 28.05 -10.46
N ASP A 72 14.85 28.02 -9.31
CA ASP A 72 15.30 27.28 -8.14
C ASP A 72 14.28 26.21 -7.74
N VAL A 73 14.72 25.20 -7.01
CA VAL A 73 13.82 24.19 -6.44
C VAL A 73 13.40 24.61 -5.04
N TYR A 74 12.09 24.56 -4.80
CA TYR A 74 11.46 24.86 -3.53
C TYR A 74 10.83 23.59 -2.94
N TRP A 75 10.66 23.62 -1.62
CA TRP A 75 10.07 22.54 -0.85
C TRP A 75 9.21 23.10 0.29
N VAL A 76 8.11 22.43 0.61
CA VAL A 76 7.29 22.74 1.78
C VAL A 76 6.66 21.46 2.35
N LYS A 77 6.46 21.45 3.67
CA LYS A 77 5.65 20.45 4.37
C LYS A 77 4.25 21.01 4.58
N VAL A 78 3.22 20.20 4.33
CA VAL A 78 1.87 20.40 4.83
C VAL A 78 1.62 19.31 5.87
N ASP A 79 1.34 19.68 7.11
CA ASP A 79 1.09 18.68 8.16
C ASP A 79 -0.30 18.04 8.02
N ALA A 80 -0.54 16.97 8.79
CA ALA A 80 -1.81 16.24 8.77
C ALA A 80 -3.05 17.10 9.11
N ALA A 81 -2.86 18.26 9.76
CA ALA A 81 -3.94 19.20 10.03
C ALA A 81 -4.16 20.21 8.88
N GLY A 82 -3.47 20.06 7.75
CA GLY A 82 -3.52 20.98 6.62
C GLY A 82 -2.72 22.26 6.84
N THR A 83 -1.83 22.32 7.83
CA THR A 83 -1.04 23.53 8.09
C THR A 83 0.21 23.55 7.21
N THR A 84 0.33 24.56 6.35
CA THR A 84 1.54 24.78 5.54
C THR A 84 2.71 25.27 6.40
N GLY A 85 3.84 24.59 6.28
CA GLY A 85 5.12 24.97 6.87
C GLY A 85 5.78 26.15 6.16
N THR A 86 7.05 26.41 6.48
CA THR A 86 7.83 27.47 5.81
C THR A 86 8.44 26.95 4.52
N ILE A 87 8.19 27.63 3.40
CA ILE A 87 8.81 27.32 2.10
C ILE A 87 10.33 27.43 2.22
N GLN A 88 11.03 26.39 1.77
CA GLN A 88 12.50 26.33 1.71
C GLN A 88 12.96 26.34 0.25
N MET A 89 13.93 27.18 -0.10
CA MET A 89 14.71 27.01 -1.33
C MET A 89 15.79 25.96 -1.05
N ILE A 90 15.81 24.86 -1.81
CA ILE A 90 16.68 23.71 -1.55
C ILE A 90 17.80 23.54 -2.58
N SER A 91 17.74 24.20 -3.74
CA SER A 91 18.77 24.12 -4.80
C SER A 91 20.03 24.98 -4.55
N THR A 92 20.58 24.92 -3.34
CA THR A 92 21.63 25.83 -2.84
C THR A 92 23.08 25.39 -3.14
N HIS A 93 23.30 24.50 -4.12
CA HIS A 93 24.64 23.96 -4.40
C HIS A 93 25.62 25.07 -4.86
N PRO A 94 26.89 25.08 -4.38
CA PRO A 94 27.86 26.14 -4.74
C PRO A 94 28.15 26.29 -6.23
N ASP A 95 28.10 25.17 -6.96
CA ASP A 95 28.37 25.12 -8.40
C ASP A 95 27.12 25.35 -9.25
N ASN A 96 25.96 25.61 -8.64
CA ASN A 96 24.75 25.94 -9.39
C ASN A 96 24.87 27.37 -9.96
N VAL A 97 25.36 27.48 -11.21
CA VAL A 97 25.64 28.78 -11.83
C VAL A 97 24.40 29.26 -12.57
N ASN A 98 23.86 30.41 -12.15
CA ASN A 98 22.67 31.05 -12.71
C ASN A 98 21.34 30.33 -12.45
N GLY A 99 21.23 29.52 -11.39
CA GLY A 99 20.00 28.87 -10.91
C GLY A 99 19.08 28.41 -12.04
N GLN A 100 19.43 27.27 -12.61
CA GLN A 100 18.72 26.65 -13.73
C GLN A 100 18.34 25.24 -13.31
N ASP A 101 17.49 25.16 -12.28
CA ASP A 101 17.04 23.91 -11.70
C ASP A 101 15.61 23.58 -12.15
N TRP A 102 15.41 22.34 -12.63
CA TRP A 102 14.15 21.90 -13.23
C TRP A 102 13.86 20.43 -12.93
N GLY A 103 12.58 20.07 -13.10
CA GLY A 103 12.09 18.70 -12.99
C GLY A 103 12.44 18.06 -11.65
N PRO A 104 12.07 18.68 -10.52
CA PRO A 104 12.29 18.06 -9.22
C PRO A 104 11.46 16.77 -9.13
N GLN A 105 11.93 15.81 -8.33
CA GLN A 105 11.22 14.60 -7.94
C GLN A 105 11.48 14.36 -6.45
N ILE A 106 10.52 13.74 -5.75
CA ILE A 106 10.58 13.60 -4.29
C ILE A 106 10.19 12.19 -3.85
N GLY A 107 10.89 11.69 -2.84
CA GLY A 107 10.54 10.49 -2.07
C GLY A 107 10.57 10.77 -0.57
N VAL A 108 10.01 9.89 0.23
CA VAL A 108 9.93 10.04 1.70
C VAL A 108 10.20 8.70 2.38
N ASP A 109 10.84 8.74 3.55
CA ASP A 109 11.05 7.55 4.39
C ASP A 109 10.02 7.43 5.51
N SER A 110 10.04 6.30 6.22
CA SER A 110 9.11 6.03 7.33
C SER A 110 9.26 6.98 8.54
N SER A 111 10.34 7.77 8.60
CA SER A 111 10.57 8.75 9.64
C SER A 111 10.14 10.16 9.23
N GLY A 112 9.54 10.33 8.06
CA GLY A 112 9.13 11.62 7.51
C GLY A 112 10.28 12.47 7.00
N ASN A 113 11.47 11.91 6.76
CA ASN A 113 12.49 12.64 5.99
C ASN A 113 12.15 12.54 4.51
N SER A 114 12.25 13.65 3.81
CA SER A 114 12.05 13.71 2.36
C SER A 114 13.38 13.85 1.63
N TYR A 115 13.41 13.33 0.40
CA TYR A 115 14.59 13.23 -0.43
C TYR A 115 14.23 13.77 -1.80
N VAL A 116 14.89 14.84 -2.22
CA VAL A 116 14.55 15.54 -3.46
C VAL A 116 15.72 15.42 -4.43
N VAL A 117 15.41 15.10 -5.69
CA VAL A 117 16.37 15.14 -6.81
C VAL A 117 15.88 16.10 -7.88
N TRP A 118 16.80 16.71 -8.60
CA TRP A 118 16.48 17.60 -9.72
C TRP A 118 17.64 17.71 -10.70
N ARG A 119 17.36 18.23 -11.89
CA ARG A 119 18.39 18.62 -12.85
C ARG A 119 18.78 20.07 -12.59
N GLY A 120 20.07 20.37 -12.49
CA GLY A 120 20.60 21.73 -12.34
C GLY A 120 21.78 22.01 -13.28
N TYR A 121 21.94 23.26 -13.71
CA TYR A 121 23.08 23.66 -14.56
C TYR A 121 24.29 24.08 -13.72
N ASP A 122 25.43 23.42 -13.91
CA ASP A 122 26.63 23.67 -13.11
C ASP A 122 27.58 24.75 -13.67
N GLY A 123 27.15 25.43 -14.75
CA GLY A 123 27.96 26.38 -15.50
C GLY A 123 28.67 25.77 -16.72
N TYR A 124 28.64 24.44 -16.87
CA TYR A 124 29.17 23.72 -18.03
C TYR A 124 28.08 22.89 -18.70
N ASP A 125 27.40 22.03 -17.95
CA ASP A 125 26.34 21.11 -18.40
C ASP A 125 25.25 20.92 -17.32
N ASN A 126 24.18 20.21 -17.70
CA ASN A 126 23.12 19.80 -16.78
C ASN A 126 23.52 18.55 -16.00
N GLU A 127 23.30 18.60 -14.69
CA GLU A 127 23.76 17.60 -13.74
C GLU A 127 22.62 17.27 -12.76
N ILE A 128 22.62 16.05 -12.22
CA ILE A 128 21.64 15.63 -11.21
C ILE A 128 22.12 15.95 -9.80
N TYR A 129 21.28 16.66 -9.05
CA TYR A 129 21.48 17.00 -7.66
C TYR A 129 20.50 16.25 -6.76
N TRP A 130 20.89 16.10 -5.49
CA TRP A 130 20.10 15.43 -4.45
C TRP A 130 20.24 16.17 -3.12
N VAL A 131 19.17 16.21 -2.33
CA VAL A 131 19.20 16.67 -0.94
C VAL A 131 18.21 15.90 -0.09
N ARG A 132 18.58 15.64 1.16
CA ARG A 132 17.66 15.20 2.22
C ARG A 132 17.14 16.41 2.98
N VAL A 133 15.83 16.51 3.18
CA VAL A 133 15.17 17.43 4.10
C VAL A 133 14.62 16.61 5.27
N ASP A 134 15.02 16.95 6.49
CA ASP A 134 14.56 16.19 7.66
C ASP A 134 13.06 16.43 7.97
N ALA A 135 12.50 15.61 8.85
CA ALA A 135 11.07 15.68 9.22
C ALA A 135 10.63 17.03 9.84
N ALA A 136 11.59 17.83 10.33
CA ALA A 136 11.36 19.18 10.84
C ALA A 136 11.42 20.25 9.73
N GLY A 137 11.74 19.87 8.49
CA GLY A 137 11.86 20.75 7.34
C GLY A 137 13.22 21.43 7.20
N THR A 138 14.28 20.86 7.78
CA THR A 138 15.65 21.39 7.66
C THR A 138 16.37 20.73 6.48
N PRO A 139 16.76 21.49 5.43
CA PRO A 139 17.55 20.94 4.34
C PRO A 139 18.96 20.57 4.78
N GLY A 140 19.43 19.41 4.32
CA GLY A 140 20.80 18.96 4.46
C GLY A 140 21.76 19.60 3.45
N VAL A 141 22.93 18.99 3.28
CA VAL A 141 23.89 19.42 2.26
C VAL A 141 23.47 18.88 0.90
N VAL A 142 23.30 19.78 -0.07
CA VAL A 142 23.04 19.41 -1.47
C VAL A 142 24.26 18.69 -2.06
N GLN A 143 24.02 17.58 -2.76
CA GLN A 143 25.06 16.78 -3.40
C GLN A 143 24.82 16.71 -4.92
N LYS A 144 25.88 16.86 -5.70
CA LYS A 144 25.92 16.48 -7.12
C LYS A 144 26.15 14.97 -7.21
N ILE A 145 25.17 14.20 -7.66
CA ILE A 145 25.16 12.71 -7.57
C ILE A 145 25.46 12.01 -8.89
N SER A 146 25.49 12.76 -9.98
CA SER A 146 25.72 12.34 -11.36
C SER A 146 27.21 12.18 -11.71
N THR A 147 28.12 12.46 -10.76
CA THR A 147 29.56 12.46 -11.03
C THR A 147 30.10 11.07 -11.39
N HIS A 148 30.55 10.90 -12.63
CA HIS A 148 31.21 9.68 -13.10
C HIS A 148 32.42 10.00 -14.02
N PRO A 149 33.38 9.07 -14.24
CA PRO A 149 34.62 9.36 -14.97
C PRO A 149 34.43 9.95 -16.38
N ASP A 150 33.30 9.66 -17.02
CA ASP A 150 33.00 10.17 -18.36
C ASP A 150 32.13 11.45 -18.38
N ASN A 151 31.91 12.11 -17.23
CA ASN A 151 30.88 13.17 -17.05
C ASN A 151 31.35 14.60 -17.30
N GLU A 152 32.51 14.82 -17.93
CA GLU A 152 33.06 16.20 -18.02
C GLU A 152 32.37 17.10 -19.07
N THR A 153 31.46 16.56 -19.91
CA THR A 153 30.74 17.32 -20.96
C THR A 153 29.39 16.69 -21.31
N ARG A 154 28.66 16.12 -20.35
CA ARG A 154 27.45 15.34 -20.60
C ARG A 154 26.23 16.00 -19.97
N GLU A 155 25.12 15.92 -20.66
CA GLU A 155 23.89 16.53 -20.19
C GLU A 155 23.01 15.46 -19.54
N ASP A 156 22.76 15.59 -18.24
CA ASP A 156 21.89 14.73 -17.46
C ASP A 156 20.47 15.30 -17.37
N TYR A 157 19.49 14.44 -17.62
CA TYR A 157 18.08 14.79 -17.75
C TYR A 157 17.18 13.76 -17.08
N ASP A 158 15.93 14.17 -16.83
CA ASP A 158 14.83 13.28 -16.47
C ASP A 158 15.15 12.40 -15.24
N PRO A 159 15.60 12.99 -14.10
CA PRO A 159 15.86 12.21 -12.91
C PRO A 159 14.56 11.62 -12.36
N GLN A 160 14.64 10.47 -11.72
CA GLN A 160 13.57 9.83 -10.96
C GLN A 160 14.15 9.25 -9.66
N ILE A 161 13.35 9.17 -8.60
CA ILE A 161 13.77 8.69 -7.29
C ILE A 161 12.76 7.71 -6.70
N ALA A 162 13.27 6.65 -6.08
CA ALA A 162 12.54 5.82 -5.13
C ALA A 162 13.28 5.83 -3.80
N VAL A 163 12.56 5.81 -2.68
CA VAL A 163 13.13 5.83 -1.32
C VAL A 163 12.59 4.63 -0.54
N ASP A 164 13.48 3.89 0.12
CA ASP A 164 13.05 2.82 1.03
C ASP A 164 12.70 3.36 2.43
N SER A 165 12.00 2.55 3.22
CA SER A 165 11.57 2.93 4.58
C SER A 165 12.73 3.30 5.51
N GLY A 166 13.96 2.85 5.20
CA GLY A 166 15.18 3.15 5.95
C GLY A 166 15.88 4.45 5.52
N GLY A 167 15.38 5.13 4.49
CA GLY A 167 15.92 6.40 4.00
C GLY A 167 17.03 6.27 2.96
N ASN A 168 17.23 5.09 2.35
CA ASN A 168 18.10 5.01 1.18
C ASN A 168 17.35 5.51 -0.06
N SER A 169 17.99 6.38 -0.83
CA SER A 169 17.49 6.87 -2.11
C SER A 169 18.11 6.08 -3.26
N TYR A 170 17.28 5.66 -4.20
CA TYR A 170 17.66 5.04 -5.47
C TYR A 170 17.29 6.03 -6.58
N VAL A 171 18.28 6.48 -7.34
CA VAL A 171 18.07 7.55 -8.33
C VAL A 171 18.48 7.03 -9.69
N THR A 172 17.63 7.27 -10.69
CA THR A 172 17.91 6.98 -12.10
C THR A 172 17.74 8.24 -12.93
N TRP A 173 18.51 8.37 -14.02
CA TRP A 173 18.41 9.50 -14.95
C TRP A 173 18.91 9.11 -16.32
N ARG A 174 18.64 9.96 -17.32
CA ARG A 174 19.19 9.84 -18.67
C ARG A 174 20.39 10.75 -18.81
N CYS A 175 21.51 10.21 -19.28
CA CYS A 175 22.73 10.96 -19.56
C CYS A 175 22.98 10.98 -21.06
N GLN A 176 23.27 12.16 -21.62
CA GLN A 176 23.59 12.33 -23.04
C GLN A 176 25.10 12.40 -23.28
N PHE A 177 25.63 11.46 -24.07
CA PHE A 177 27.01 11.47 -24.56
C PHE A 177 27.07 11.55 -26.09
N GLY A 178 27.42 12.73 -26.61
CA GLY A 178 27.41 12.96 -28.05
C GLY A 178 26.00 12.83 -28.63
N SER A 179 25.79 11.82 -29.48
CA SER A 179 24.48 11.51 -30.07
C SER A 179 23.75 10.35 -29.40
N ASN A 180 24.31 9.76 -28.34
CA ASN A 180 23.75 8.62 -27.64
C ASN A 180 23.21 9.04 -26.27
N LYS A 181 22.08 8.48 -25.86
CA LYS A 181 21.49 8.68 -24.54
C LYS A 181 21.37 7.34 -23.84
N ASP A 182 21.82 7.30 -22.59
CA ASP A 182 21.88 6.08 -21.79
C ASP A 182 21.27 6.33 -20.41
N ILE A 183 20.79 5.26 -19.77
CA ILE A 183 20.23 5.33 -18.42
C ILE A 183 21.31 5.01 -17.39
N TYR A 184 21.41 5.86 -16.37
CA TYR A 184 22.30 5.74 -15.24
C TYR A 184 21.52 5.59 -13.94
N TRP A 185 22.15 4.95 -12.96
CA TRP A 185 21.60 4.68 -11.65
C TRP A 185 22.64 4.92 -10.55
N VAL A 186 22.19 5.38 -9.38
CA VAL A 186 23.00 5.43 -8.16
C VAL A 186 22.15 5.23 -6.91
N LYS A 187 22.77 4.69 -5.85
CA LYS A 187 22.23 4.68 -4.49
C LYS A 187 22.87 5.78 -3.65
N VAL A 188 22.07 6.52 -2.91
CA VAL A 188 22.51 7.39 -1.81
C VAL A 188 21.96 6.79 -0.51
N ASP A 189 22.83 6.40 0.42
CA ASP A 189 22.36 5.79 1.67
C ASP A 189 21.71 6.82 2.62
N ALA A 190 21.07 6.34 3.69
CA ALA A 190 20.40 7.20 4.67
C ALA A 190 21.30 8.22 5.39
N ALA A 191 22.62 8.00 5.39
CA ALA A 191 23.61 8.94 5.91
C ALA A 191 24.06 9.98 4.87
N GLY A 192 23.55 9.89 3.63
CA GLY A 192 23.95 10.74 2.51
C GLY A 192 25.23 10.27 1.84
N THR A 193 25.66 9.01 2.00
CA THR A 193 26.83 8.48 1.32
C THR A 193 26.47 8.11 -0.12
N LEU A 194 27.11 8.77 -1.08
CA LEU A 194 26.95 8.46 -2.50
C LEU A 194 27.64 7.13 -2.85
N GLY A 195 26.87 6.23 -3.45
CA GLY A 195 27.34 4.98 -4.02
C GLY A 195 28.12 5.16 -5.33
N THR A 196 28.34 4.07 -6.05
CA THR A 196 28.95 4.13 -7.39
C THR A 196 27.88 4.39 -8.44
N VAL A 197 28.07 5.42 -9.26
CA VAL A 197 27.23 5.68 -10.44
C VAL A 197 27.45 4.60 -11.49
N GLN A 198 26.37 4.03 -12.01
CA GLN A 198 26.40 2.91 -12.94
C GLN A 198 25.57 3.21 -14.19
N LYS A 199 26.11 2.94 -15.38
CA LYS A 199 25.30 2.83 -16.61
C LYS A 199 24.56 1.50 -16.59
N ILE A 200 23.23 1.53 -16.65
CA ILE A 200 22.38 0.33 -16.57
C ILE A 200 21.72 -0.06 -17.90
N SER A 201 21.63 0.84 -18.88
CA SER A 201 21.11 0.52 -20.20
C SER A 201 22.17 -0.17 -21.10
N THR A 202 22.50 -1.42 -20.78
CA THR A 202 23.59 -2.17 -21.45
C THR A 202 23.09 -3.36 -22.28
N HIS A 203 21.85 -3.34 -22.74
CA HIS A 203 21.29 -4.45 -23.52
C HIS A 203 22.00 -4.61 -24.88
N ALA A 204 22.07 -5.85 -25.38
CA ALA A 204 22.92 -6.19 -26.53
C ALA A 204 22.37 -5.76 -27.91
N ASP A 205 21.08 -5.46 -28.03
CA ASP A 205 20.45 -4.92 -29.25
C ASP A 205 20.39 -3.38 -29.24
N ASN A 206 20.50 -2.75 -28.08
CA ASN A 206 20.54 -1.30 -27.88
C ASN A 206 21.93 -0.69 -28.19
N ILE A 207 22.47 -0.95 -29.39
CA ILE A 207 23.83 -0.54 -29.78
C ILE A 207 23.86 0.83 -30.48
N ILE A 208 22.72 1.34 -30.95
CA ILE A 208 22.64 2.55 -31.81
C ILE A 208 21.53 3.52 -31.36
N GLY A 209 20.84 3.19 -30.27
CA GLY A 209 19.58 3.80 -29.86
C GLY A 209 19.73 4.73 -28.67
N ASP A 210 18.89 5.75 -28.63
CA ASP A 210 18.73 6.61 -27.47
C ASP A 210 17.75 5.94 -26.47
N ASP A 211 18.15 5.83 -25.20
CA ASP A 211 17.27 5.43 -24.11
C ASP A 211 16.61 6.64 -23.44
N PHE A 212 15.34 6.53 -23.06
CA PHE A 212 14.56 7.63 -22.52
C PHE A 212 13.50 7.22 -21.50
N ASN A 213 13.03 8.23 -20.77
CA ASN A 213 11.96 8.15 -19.76
C ASN A 213 12.18 7.00 -18.78
N PRO A 214 13.32 6.99 -18.06
CA PRO A 214 13.51 6.00 -17.02
C PRO A 214 12.44 6.19 -15.94
N GLN A 215 12.02 5.11 -15.30
CA GLN A 215 11.13 5.09 -14.14
C GLN A 215 11.67 4.09 -13.13
N ILE A 216 11.45 4.32 -11.83
CA ILE A 216 12.04 3.51 -10.78
C ILE A 216 11.05 3.22 -9.66
N ALA A 217 11.06 1.97 -9.17
CA ALA A 217 10.41 1.55 -7.94
C ALA A 217 11.42 0.82 -7.05
N ALA A 218 11.17 0.74 -5.74
CA ALA A 218 12.01 0.00 -4.81
C ALA A 218 11.16 -0.87 -3.88
N ASP A 219 11.70 -2.02 -3.48
CA ASP A 219 11.07 -2.89 -2.48
C ASP A 219 11.61 -2.63 -1.06
N SER A 220 10.93 -3.23 -0.09
CA SER A 220 11.29 -3.15 1.34
C SER A 220 12.66 -3.75 1.68
N SER A 221 13.22 -4.57 0.80
CA SER A 221 14.56 -5.17 0.96
C SER A 221 15.67 -4.29 0.39
N GLY A 222 15.33 -3.14 -0.19
CA GLY A 222 16.26 -2.21 -0.79
C GLY A 222 16.72 -2.61 -2.20
N ASN A 223 16.02 -3.52 -2.88
CA ASN A 223 16.21 -3.69 -4.31
C ASN A 223 15.45 -2.59 -5.06
N SER A 224 15.99 -2.16 -6.19
CA SER A 224 15.34 -1.20 -7.09
C SER A 224 15.11 -1.81 -8.46
N TYR A 225 14.05 -1.39 -9.11
CA TYR A 225 13.55 -1.88 -10.38
C TYR A 225 13.43 -0.69 -11.31
N VAL A 226 14.12 -0.72 -12.45
CA VAL A 226 14.14 0.39 -13.39
C VAL A 226 13.60 -0.07 -14.73
N VAL A 227 12.70 0.73 -15.32
CA VAL A 227 12.22 0.56 -16.70
C VAL A 227 12.48 1.82 -17.52
N TRP A 228 12.65 1.65 -18.81
CA TRP A 228 12.81 2.73 -19.78
C TRP A 228 12.41 2.23 -21.17
N TYR A 229 12.20 3.13 -22.13
CA TYR A 229 12.12 2.74 -23.52
C TYR A 229 13.43 3.06 -24.25
N GLY A 230 13.84 2.18 -25.16
CA GLY A 230 15.07 2.33 -25.93
C GLY A 230 14.95 1.73 -27.32
N HIS A 231 15.75 2.21 -28.27
CA HIS A 231 15.63 1.79 -29.67
C HIS A 231 16.48 0.56 -29.97
N ASP A 232 15.84 -0.56 -30.32
CA ASP A 232 16.48 -1.87 -30.49
C ASP A 232 17.18 -2.08 -31.85
N GLY A 233 17.07 -1.08 -32.74
CA GLY A 233 17.53 -1.13 -34.13
C GLY A 233 16.40 -1.12 -35.16
N THR A 234 15.16 -1.38 -34.72
CA THR A 234 13.94 -1.36 -35.54
C THR A 234 12.94 -0.31 -35.04
N ASP A 235 12.66 -0.33 -33.75
CA ASP A 235 11.66 0.46 -33.04
C ASP A 235 12.05 0.64 -31.56
N ASN A 236 11.28 1.45 -30.83
CA ASN A 236 11.44 1.59 -29.38
C ASN A 236 10.75 0.45 -28.63
N GLU A 237 11.45 -0.07 -27.64
CA GLU A 237 11.09 -1.24 -26.86
C GLU A 237 11.24 -0.94 -25.37
N ILE A 238 10.45 -1.60 -24.52
CA ILE A 238 10.53 -1.45 -23.07
C ILE A 238 11.55 -2.41 -22.48
N TYR A 239 12.53 -1.84 -21.79
CA TYR A 239 13.55 -2.56 -21.07
C TYR A 239 13.35 -2.47 -19.56
N TRP A 240 13.85 -3.47 -18.86
CA TRP A 240 13.79 -3.61 -17.41
C TRP A 240 15.11 -4.11 -16.85
N VAL A 241 15.48 -3.64 -15.65
CA VAL A 241 16.59 -4.18 -14.86
C VAL A 241 16.29 -4.12 -13.36
N LYS A 242 16.75 -5.12 -12.61
CA LYS A 242 16.80 -5.10 -11.15
C LYS A 242 18.21 -4.71 -10.70
N VAL A 243 18.32 -3.76 -9.79
CA VAL A 243 19.55 -3.47 -9.07
C VAL A 243 19.36 -3.87 -7.61
N ASP A 244 20.14 -4.82 -7.14
CA ASP A 244 20.00 -5.34 -5.77
C ASP A 244 20.43 -4.32 -4.71
N ALA A 245 20.15 -4.63 -3.43
CA ALA A 245 20.48 -3.75 -2.30
C ALA A 245 21.98 -3.40 -2.16
N ALA A 246 22.87 -4.22 -2.74
CA ALA A 246 24.31 -3.97 -2.79
C ALA A 246 24.74 -3.11 -3.99
N GLY A 247 23.81 -2.73 -4.87
CA GLY A 247 24.08 -1.97 -6.08
C GLY A 247 24.57 -2.83 -7.24
N THR A 248 24.17 -4.10 -7.32
CA THR A 248 24.54 -5.00 -8.43
C THR A 248 23.37 -5.10 -9.42
N PRO A 249 23.54 -4.64 -10.67
CA PRO A 249 22.50 -4.80 -11.68
C PRO A 249 22.41 -6.23 -12.19
N SER A 250 21.18 -6.70 -12.45
CA SER A 250 20.90 -7.92 -13.19
C SER A 250 21.25 -7.75 -14.68
N ALA A 251 21.08 -8.82 -15.46
CA ALA A 251 20.99 -8.66 -16.90
C ALA A 251 19.76 -7.79 -17.24
N VAL A 252 19.92 -6.86 -18.17
CA VAL A 252 18.81 -6.10 -18.75
C VAL A 252 17.92 -7.06 -19.53
N GLN A 253 16.61 -6.84 -19.46
CA GLN A 253 15.60 -7.62 -20.18
C GLN A 253 14.74 -6.70 -21.04
N LYS A 254 14.44 -7.11 -22.27
CA LYS A 254 13.35 -6.53 -23.07
C LYS A 254 12.04 -7.20 -22.64
N ILE A 255 11.09 -6.43 -22.12
CA ILE A 255 9.85 -6.94 -21.50
C ILE A 255 8.60 -6.70 -22.35
N SER A 256 8.67 -5.79 -23.32
CA SER A 256 7.68 -5.67 -24.38
C SER A 256 7.87 -6.80 -25.40
N THR A 257 7.12 -7.88 -25.26
CA THR A 257 7.18 -9.03 -26.19
C THR A 257 5.80 -9.43 -26.70
N HIS A 258 4.92 -8.45 -26.97
CA HIS A 258 3.58 -8.71 -27.49
C HIS A 258 3.58 -9.10 -28.98
N VAL A 259 2.47 -9.68 -29.46
CA VAL A 259 2.42 -10.37 -30.77
C VAL A 259 2.68 -9.42 -31.95
N ASP A 260 2.34 -8.14 -31.78
CA ASP A 260 2.37 -7.13 -32.84
C ASP A 260 3.59 -6.19 -32.73
N ASN A 261 4.51 -6.52 -31.82
CA ASN A 261 5.69 -5.74 -31.46
C ASN A 261 6.86 -5.81 -32.46
N GLY A 262 6.57 -5.67 -33.75
CA GLY A 262 7.56 -5.98 -34.80
C GLY A 262 8.12 -4.80 -35.60
N ILE A 263 7.44 -3.64 -35.59
CA ILE A 263 7.78 -2.48 -36.44
C ILE A 263 7.31 -1.13 -35.87
N ARG A 264 6.85 -1.07 -34.62
CA ARG A 264 6.25 0.12 -34.03
C ARG A 264 6.60 0.22 -32.56
N ASP A 265 6.84 1.46 -32.18
CA ASP A 265 7.37 1.84 -30.89
C ASP A 265 6.40 1.59 -29.71
N ASP A 266 6.94 1.05 -28.62
CA ASP A 266 6.38 1.11 -27.28
C ASP A 266 6.92 2.32 -26.50
N TRP A 267 6.07 2.98 -25.71
CA TRP A 267 6.42 4.23 -25.05
C TRP A 267 5.85 4.36 -23.64
N TYR A 268 6.38 5.36 -22.92
CA TYR A 268 5.92 5.79 -21.59
C TYR A 268 5.73 4.63 -20.61
N PRO A 269 6.79 3.84 -20.34
CA PRO A 269 6.70 2.83 -19.31
C PRO A 269 6.50 3.50 -17.94
N GLN A 270 5.85 2.79 -17.03
CA GLN A 270 5.74 3.08 -15.61
C GLN A 270 5.95 1.78 -14.82
N ILE A 271 6.35 1.89 -13.56
CA ILE A 271 6.64 0.71 -12.73
C ILE A 271 6.21 0.90 -11.28
N ALA A 272 5.66 -0.16 -10.70
CA ALA A 272 5.44 -0.32 -9.27
C ALA A 272 6.10 -1.61 -8.77
N ALA A 273 6.32 -1.74 -7.45
CA ALA A 273 6.89 -2.94 -6.85
C ALA A 273 6.16 -3.28 -5.54
N ASP A 274 6.05 -4.57 -5.24
CA ASP A 274 5.50 -5.03 -3.96
C ASP A 274 6.59 -5.32 -2.92
N SER A 275 6.14 -5.58 -1.69
CA SER A 275 7.04 -5.88 -0.56
C SER A 275 7.81 -7.19 -0.72
N SER A 276 7.34 -8.10 -1.58
CA SER A 276 7.95 -9.40 -1.88
C SER A 276 9.01 -9.32 -3.00
N GLY A 277 9.21 -8.14 -3.58
CA GLY A 277 10.19 -7.90 -4.64
C GLY A 277 9.70 -8.27 -6.03
N ASN A 278 8.39 -8.46 -6.24
CA ASN A 278 7.86 -8.46 -7.59
C ASN A 278 7.71 -7.02 -8.09
N SER A 279 7.86 -6.84 -9.39
CA SER A 279 7.65 -5.54 -10.05
C SER A 279 6.63 -5.65 -11.18
N TYR A 280 5.92 -4.56 -11.40
CA TYR A 280 4.77 -4.49 -12.29
C TYR A 280 4.99 -3.32 -13.23
N ALA A 281 5.13 -3.62 -14.52
CA ALA A 281 5.40 -2.62 -15.54
C ALA A 281 4.16 -2.43 -16.42
N VAL A 282 3.86 -1.17 -16.74
CA VAL A 282 2.84 -0.79 -17.74
C VAL A 282 3.45 0.13 -18.78
N TRP A 283 2.94 0.08 -20.00
CA TRP A 283 3.32 0.97 -21.09
C TRP A 283 2.17 1.03 -22.10
N TYR A 284 2.26 1.94 -23.07
CA TYR A 284 1.40 1.86 -24.25
C TYR A 284 2.20 1.45 -25.48
N GLY A 285 1.57 0.66 -26.34
CA GLY A 285 2.19 0.06 -27.53
C GLY A 285 1.19 -0.11 -28.66
N TRP A 286 1.66 -0.32 -29.88
CA TRP A 286 0.79 -0.52 -31.03
C TRP A 286 0.35 -1.97 -31.18
N ASP A 287 -0.96 -2.23 -31.28
CA ASP A 287 -1.51 -3.59 -31.33
C ASP A 287 -1.81 -4.11 -32.76
N GLY A 288 -1.60 -3.27 -33.77
CA GLY A 288 -1.95 -3.55 -35.16
C GLY A 288 -2.93 -2.52 -35.74
N SER A 289 -3.80 -1.93 -34.93
CA SER A 289 -4.77 -0.89 -35.31
C SER A 289 -4.53 0.45 -34.63
N ASP A 290 -4.15 0.44 -33.36
CA ASP A 290 -4.14 1.59 -32.45
C ASP A 290 -3.17 1.36 -31.29
N ASN A 291 -2.95 2.38 -30.46
CA ASN A 291 -2.17 2.24 -29.24
C ASN A 291 -3.03 1.69 -28.10
N GLU A 292 -2.47 0.78 -27.33
CA GLU A 292 -3.16 0.02 -26.29
C GLU A 292 -2.26 -0.09 -25.06
N ILE A 293 -2.85 -0.28 -23.89
CA ILE A 293 -2.12 -0.41 -22.64
C ILE A 293 -1.74 -1.87 -22.41
N TYR A 294 -0.46 -2.08 -22.19
CA TYR A 294 0.13 -3.38 -21.87
C TYR A 294 0.63 -3.39 -20.43
N TRP A 295 0.59 -4.58 -19.82
CA TRP A 295 1.06 -4.84 -18.47
C TRP A 295 1.85 -6.15 -18.43
N THR A 296 2.88 -6.21 -17.59
CA THR A 296 3.51 -7.48 -17.20
C THR A 296 4.04 -7.45 -15.77
N LYS A 297 4.06 -8.62 -15.14
CA LYS A 297 4.72 -8.86 -13.86
C LYS A 297 6.12 -9.43 -14.11
N VAL A 298 7.13 -8.85 -13.48
CA VAL A 298 8.45 -9.47 -13.34
C VAL A 298 8.59 -9.92 -11.89
N ASP A 299 8.70 -11.23 -11.66
CA ASP A 299 8.74 -11.78 -10.31
C ASP A 299 10.06 -11.46 -9.57
N ALA A 300 10.12 -11.77 -8.27
CA ALA A 300 11.29 -11.51 -7.44
C ALA A 300 12.61 -12.15 -7.93
N THR A 301 12.52 -13.21 -8.74
CA THR A 301 13.67 -13.88 -9.37
C THR A 301 14.15 -13.17 -10.64
N GLY A 302 13.38 -12.20 -11.13
CA GLY A 302 13.60 -11.51 -12.39
C GLY A 302 12.97 -12.23 -13.57
N THR A 303 12.00 -13.13 -13.38
CA THR A 303 11.33 -13.80 -14.50
C THR A 303 10.13 -12.98 -14.95
N ALA A 304 10.17 -12.49 -16.20
CA ALA A 304 9.05 -11.78 -16.80
C ALA A 304 7.90 -12.74 -17.14
N GLY A 305 6.69 -12.37 -16.73
CA GLY A 305 5.44 -13.03 -17.09
C GLY A 305 5.02 -12.73 -18.53
N ALA A 306 3.89 -13.31 -18.93
CA ALA A 306 3.29 -13.00 -20.22
C ALA A 306 2.77 -11.56 -20.24
N VAL A 307 3.07 -10.82 -21.31
CA VAL A 307 2.51 -9.49 -21.55
C VAL A 307 1.00 -9.60 -21.77
N GLN A 308 0.25 -8.76 -21.07
CA GLN A 308 -1.20 -8.67 -21.15
C GLN A 308 -1.61 -7.33 -21.73
N LYS A 309 -2.57 -7.34 -22.67
CA LYS A 309 -3.29 -6.14 -23.11
C LYS A 309 -4.44 -5.90 -22.14
N ILE A 310 -4.44 -4.78 -21.41
CA ILE A 310 -5.37 -4.53 -20.29
C ILE A 310 -6.43 -3.46 -20.57
N SER A 311 -6.27 -2.69 -21.65
CA SER A 311 -7.20 -1.64 -22.06
C SER A 311 -8.41 -2.13 -22.86
N THR A 312 -8.54 -3.43 -23.12
CA THR A 312 -9.64 -3.95 -23.95
C THR A 312 -11.01 -3.64 -23.34
N HIS A 313 -11.80 -2.77 -23.99
CA HIS A 313 -13.16 -2.47 -23.60
C HIS A 313 -14.10 -2.22 -24.79
N VAL A 314 -15.41 -2.36 -24.57
CA VAL A 314 -16.42 -2.37 -25.66
C VAL A 314 -16.49 -1.05 -26.43
N ASP A 315 -16.16 0.06 -25.77
CA ASP A 315 -16.28 1.40 -26.33
C ASP A 315 -15.00 1.93 -27.03
N ASN A 316 -13.89 1.16 -27.04
CA ASN A 316 -12.65 1.55 -27.71
C ASN A 316 -12.01 0.33 -28.39
N GLU A 317 -12.41 0.06 -29.64
CA GLU A 317 -11.83 -1.01 -30.47
C GLU A 317 -10.92 -0.45 -31.58
N THR A 318 -10.77 0.87 -31.71
CA THR A 318 -10.06 1.49 -32.85
C THR A 318 -9.37 2.83 -32.56
N TRP A 319 -9.20 3.22 -31.30
CA TRP A 319 -8.60 4.50 -30.92
C TRP A 319 -7.57 4.36 -29.81
N ASP A 320 -6.66 5.34 -29.76
CA ASP A 320 -5.45 5.25 -28.94
C ASP A 320 -5.73 5.35 -27.42
N ASP A 321 -5.22 4.39 -26.66
CA ASP A 321 -4.97 4.46 -25.23
C ASP A 321 -3.50 4.83 -24.95
N ARG A 322 -3.28 5.80 -24.06
CA ARG A 322 -1.96 6.40 -23.79
C ARG A 322 -1.79 6.83 -22.34
N TYR A 323 -0.53 7.12 -22.00
CA TYR A 323 -0.09 7.67 -20.72
C TYR A 323 -0.60 6.88 -19.51
N PRO A 324 -0.31 5.56 -19.44
CA PRO A 324 -0.71 4.77 -18.29
C PRO A 324 0.04 5.22 -17.04
N GLN A 325 -0.55 4.97 -15.87
CA GLN A 325 0.04 5.09 -14.54
C GLN A 325 -0.29 3.83 -13.75
N ILE A 326 0.61 3.43 -12.84
CA ILE A 326 0.43 2.23 -12.02
C ILE A 326 0.84 2.48 -10.57
N VAL A 327 0.07 1.91 -9.65
CA VAL A 327 0.42 1.74 -8.24
C VAL A 327 0.11 0.30 -7.83
N SER A 328 0.80 -0.21 -6.82
CA SER A 328 0.57 -1.56 -6.30
C SER A 328 0.54 -1.54 -4.78
N ASP A 329 -0.34 -2.36 -4.18
CA ASP A 329 -0.32 -2.61 -2.74
C ASP A 329 0.84 -3.53 -2.34
N THR A 330 1.06 -3.66 -1.03
CA THR A 330 2.12 -4.50 -0.47
C THR A 330 1.96 -5.99 -0.76
N SER A 331 0.74 -6.42 -1.13
CA SER A 331 0.38 -7.80 -1.49
C SER A 331 0.51 -8.08 -2.99
N GLY A 332 0.72 -7.06 -3.81
CA GLY A 332 0.91 -7.17 -5.25
C GLY A 332 -0.36 -7.00 -6.10
N ASN A 333 -1.48 -6.53 -5.55
CA ASN A 333 -2.56 -6.05 -6.42
C ASN A 333 -2.17 -4.69 -6.99
N SER A 334 -2.41 -4.49 -8.28
CA SER A 334 -2.05 -3.26 -8.98
C SER A 334 -3.30 -2.52 -9.45
N CYS A 335 -3.31 -1.21 -9.33
CA CYS A 335 -4.31 -0.34 -9.94
C CYS A 335 -3.65 0.42 -11.09
N VAL A 336 -4.28 0.41 -12.25
CA VAL A 336 -3.76 1.04 -13.47
C VAL A 336 -4.80 2.00 -14.01
N THR A 337 -4.38 3.22 -14.32
CA THR A 337 -5.21 4.23 -14.99
C THR A 337 -4.53 4.74 -16.24
N TRP A 338 -5.31 5.14 -17.23
CA TRP A 338 -4.80 5.67 -18.50
C TRP A 338 -5.83 6.59 -19.14
N GLN A 339 -5.36 7.30 -20.15
CA GLN A 339 -6.20 8.08 -21.04
C GLN A 339 -6.56 7.22 -22.26
N GLY A 340 -7.85 7.06 -22.56
CA GLY A 340 -8.33 6.31 -23.73
C GLY A 340 -9.26 7.13 -24.60
N ASN A 341 -9.25 6.93 -25.91
CA ASN A 341 -10.12 7.69 -26.82
C ASN A 341 -11.39 6.88 -27.16
N ASP A 342 -12.58 7.48 -27.03
CA ASP A 342 -13.84 6.77 -27.29
C ASP A 342 -14.44 7.07 -28.68
N GLY A 343 -13.68 7.77 -29.53
CA GLY A 343 -14.06 8.24 -30.86
C GLY A 343 -14.69 9.64 -30.89
N SER A 344 -15.04 10.22 -29.74
CA SER A 344 -15.48 11.62 -29.60
C SER A 344 -14.42 12.48 -28.92
N ASP A 345 -13.88 11.99 -27.81
CA ASP A 345 -12.92 12.65 -26.92
C ASP A 345 -12.01 11.60 -26.25
N ASN A 346 -11.20 12.05 -25.28
CA ASN A 346 -10.29 11.19 -24.52
C ASN A 346 -10.82 11.11 -23.12
N GLU A 347 -11.06 9.93 -22.58
CA GLU A 347 -11.60 9.71 -21.25
C GLU A 347 -10.55 9.05 -20.35
N ILE A 348 -10.76 9.10 -19.03
CA ILE A 348 -9.90 8.41 -18.09
C ILE A 348 -10.50 7.06 -17.74
N TYR A 349 -9.71 6.02 -17.96
CA TYR A 349 -10.05 4.64 -17.67
C TYR A 349 -9.21 4.11 -16.52
N TRP A 350 -9.72 3.07 -15.87
CA TRP A 350 -9.10 2.43 -14.73
C TRP A 350 -9.40 0.94 -14.72
N THR A 351 -8.43 0.13 -14.25
CA THR A 351 -8.64 -1.28 -13.92
C THR A 351 -7.78 -1.69 -12.73
N ARG A 352 -8.20 -2.75 -12.04
CA ARG A 352 -7.40 -3.44 -11.02
C ARG A 352 -6.93 -4.77 -11.55
N ILE A 353 -5.68 -5.10 -11.27
CA ILE A 353 -5.04 -6.38 -11.58
C ILE A 353 -4.73 -7.06 -10.26
N ASP A 354 -5.26 -8.25 -10.05
CA ASP A 354 -5.01 -9.01 -8.82
C ASP A 354 -3.58 -9.57 -8.76
N VAL A 355 -3.19 -10.09 -7.59
CA VAL A 355 -1.89 -10.74 -7.34
C VAL A 355 -1.56 -11.88 -8.33
N ALA A 356 -2.57 -12.55 -8.89
CA ALA A 356 -2.40 -13.61 -9.88
C ALA A 356 -2.19 -13.06 -11.32
N GLY A 357 -2.32 -11.74 -11.51
CA GLY A 357 -2.24 -11.08 -12.79
C GLY A 357 -3.56 -11.11 -13.56
N THR A 358 -4.70 -11.26 -12.90
CA THR A 358 -6.02 -11.19 -13.54
C THR A 358 -6.50 -9.75 -13.54
N SER A 359 -6.66 -9.16 -14.73
CA SER A 359 -7.31 -7.85 -14.86
C SER A 359 -8.81 -7.96 -14.59
N GLY A 360 -9.32 -7.02 -13.79
CA GLY A 360 -10.74 -6.72 -13.64
C GLY A 360 -11.33 -6.07 -14.89
N ALA A 361 -12.60 -5.68 -14.79
CA ALA A 361 -13.30 -4.97 -15.84
C ALA A 361 -12.84 -3.50 -15.89
N VAL A 362 -12.48 -3.03 -17.08
CA VAL A 362 -12.15 -1.61 -17.32
C VAL A 362 -13.34 -0.73 -16.97
N GLN A 363 -13.11 0.31 -16.17
CA GLN A 363 -14.09 1.32 -15.78
C GLN A 363 -13.71 2.67 -16.38
N LYS A 364 -14.70 3.42 -16.90
CA LYS A 364 -14.56 4.85 -17.19
C LYS A 364 -14.80 5.64 -15.91
N ILE A 365 -13.84 6.46 -15.49
CA ILE A 365 -13.89 7.18 -14.21
C ILE A 365 -14.03 8.70 -14.36
N SER A 366 -13.82 9.25 -15.54
CA SER A 366 -14.12 10.65 -15.90
C SER A 366 -15.64 10.88 -16.12
N ASN A 367 -16.47 10.61 -15.11
CA ASN A 367 -17.92 10.60 -15.21
C ASN A 367 -18.61 11.93 -14.79
N HIS A 368 -17.89 13.06 -14.77
CA HIS A 368 -18.42 14.34 -14.25
C HIS A 368 -19.48 14.97 -15.19
N PRO A 369 -20.58 15.55 -14.66
CA PRO A 369 -21.65 16.12 -15.48
C PRO A 369 -21.25 17.30 -16.38
N ASP A 370 -20.24 18.07 -15.98
CA ASP A 370 -19.77 19.26 -16.72
C ASP A 370 -18.67 18.94 -17.76
N ASN A 371 -18.32 17.67 -17.98
CA ASN A 371 -17.40 17.27 -19.04
C ASN A 371 -18.11 17.37 -20.40
N GLU A 372 -18.33 18.60 -20.86
CA GLU A 372 -18.89 18.87 -22.18
C GLU A 372 -17.77 19.00 -23.22
N THR A 373 -17.43 17.88 -23.87
CA THR A 373 -16.80 17.83 -25.20
C THR A 373 -15.39 18.43 -25.31
N ARG A 374 -14.42 17.91 -24.56
CA ARG A 374 -12.99 17.87 -24.95
C ARG A 374 -12.15 17.11 -23.92
N PHE A 375 -10.98 16.74 -24.41
CA PHE A 375 -10.03 15.77 -23.90
C PHE A 375 -9.63 15.85 -22.41
N GLU A 376 -9.72 14.72 -21.73
CA GLU A 376 -9.09 14.46 -20.44
C GLU A 376 -7.62 14.02 -20.63
N TYR A 377 -6.73 14.50 -19.76
CA TYR A 377 -5.28 14.24 -19.88
C TYR A 377 -4.57 14.12 -18.53
N VAL A 378 -3.36 13.54 -18.59
CA VAL A 378 -2.38 13.46 -17.48
C VAL A 378 -2.99 12.85 -16.21
N PRO A 379 -3.55 11.61 -16.29
CA PRO A 379 -4.01 10.93 -15.09
C PRO A 379 -2.83 10.68 -14.17
N GLN A 380 -3.06 10.73 -12.86
CA GLN A 380 -2.14 10.30 -11.80
C GLN A 380 -2.92 9.49 -10.80
N ILE A 381 -2.26 8.53 -10.14
CA ILE A 381 -2.92 7.59 -9.23
C ILE A 381 -2.12 7.39 -7.95
N ALA A 382 -2.82 7.33 -6.83
CA ALA A 382 -2.32 6.91 -5.52
C ALA A 382 -3.18 5.78 -4.96
N LEU A 383 -2.65 5.04 -3.98
CA LEU A 383 -3.32 3.90 -3.34
C LEU A 383 -3.11 3.98 -1.82
N ASP A 384 -4.17 3.74 -1.05
CA ASP A 384 -4.05 3.54 0.40
C ASP A 384 -3.74 2.07 0.76
N THR A 385 -3.56 1.79 2.04
CA THR A 385 -3.29 0.41 2.52
C THR A 385 -4.52 -0.49 2.49
N SER A 386 -5.72 0.08 2.42
CA SER A 386 -7.00 -0.64 2.28
C SER A 386 -7.26 -1.06 0.83
N GLY A 387 -6.44 -0.60 -0.11
CA GLY A 387 -6.55 -0.88 -1.54
C GLY A 387 -7.57 0.00 -2.26
N ASN A 388 -8.00 1.11 -1.66
CA ASN A 388 -8.71 2.17 -2.37
C ASN A 388 -7.70 2.98 -3.18
N SER A 389 -8.07 3.33 -4.41
CA SER A 389 -7.23 4.14 -5.28
C SER A 389 -7.86 5.49 -5.55
N TYR A 390 -7.01 6.51 -5.67
CA TYR A 390 -7.39 7.89 -5.91
C TYR A 390 -6.77 8.35 -7.20
N VAL A 391 -7.58 8.82 -8.13
CA VAL A 391 -7.13 9.28 -9.44
C VAL A 391 -7.40 10.75 -9.57
N THR A 392 -6.38 11.51 -10.01
CA THR A 392 -6.56 12.90 -10.42
C THR A 392 -6.21 13.05 -11.90
N PHE A 393 -6.91 13.96 -12.59
CA PHE A 393 -6.73 14.21 -14.02
C PHE A 393 -7.17 15.63 -14.36
N GLN A 394 -6.81 16.07 -15.57
CA GLN A 394 -7.22 17.35 -16.12
C GLN A 394 -8.44 17.15 -17.01
N SER A 395 -9.44 18.01 -16.91
CA SER A 395 -10.59 18.03 -17.84
C SER A 395 -11.06 19.47 -18.11
N TYR A 396 -11.60 19.69 -19.31
CA TYR A 396 -12.07 20.99 -19.76
C TYR A 396 -13.53 21.22 -19.33
N ASP A 397 -13.77 22.24 -18.52
CA ASP A 397 -15.10 22.50 -17.91
C ASP A 397 -16.06 23.33 -18.79
N GLY A 398 -15.66 23.61 -20.04
CA GLY A 398 -16.35 24.53 -20.93
C GLY A 398 -15.68 25.91 -21.06
N ARG A 399 -14.74 26.25 -20.17
CA ARG A 399 -14.02 27.54 -20.15
C ARG A 399 -12.50 27.37 -20.13
N ASP A 400 -11.98 26.47 -19.31
CA ASP A 400 -10.56 26.21 -19.05
C ASP A 400 -10.34 24.77 -18.60
N ASP A 401 -9.09 24.27 -18.64
CA ASP A 401 -8.76 22.96 -18.06
C ASP A 401 -8.67 23.07 -16.55
N GLU A 402 -9.28 22.14 -15.85
CA GLU A 402 -9.39 22.11 -14.40
C GLU A 402 -9.00 20.73 -13.87
N VAL A 403 -8.67 20.65 -12.58
CA VAL A 403 -8.25 19.41 -11.93
C VAL A 403 -9.45 18.72 -11.31
N TYR A 404 -9.61 17.45 -11.67
CA TYR A 404 -10.62 16.55 -11.16
C TYR A 404 -9.99 15.44 -10.33
N TRP A 405 -10.80 14.85 -9.46
CA TRP A 405 -10.42 13.76 -8.58
C TRP A 405 -11.55 12.72 -8.51
N VAL A 406 -11.19 11.44 -8.41
CA VAL A 406 -12.10 10.31 -8.24
C VAL A 406 -11.48 9.31 -7.26
N ALA A 407 -12.25 8.88 -6.26
CA ALA A 407 -11.94 7.66 -5.51
C ALA A 407 -12.55 6.42 -6.19
N VAL A 408 -11.78 5.34 -6.25
CA VAL A 408 -12.23 4.01 -6.63
C VAL A 408 -11.99 3.09 -5.43
N ASP A 409 -13.05 2.50 -4.91
CA ASP A 409 -12.96 1.65 -3.72
C ASP A 409 -12.15 0.36 -3.99
N SER A 410 -11.81 -0.35 -2.92
CA SER A 410 -11.08 -1.62 -3.00
C SER A 410 -11.83 -2.72 -3.77
N ALA A 411 -13.14 -2.62 -3.96
CA ALA A 411 -13.88 -3.53 -4.83
C ALA A 411 -13.80 -3.16 -6.32
N GLY A 412 -13.22 -2.01 -6.65
CA GLY A 412 -13.12 -1.47 -8.01
C GLY A 412 -14.34 -0.67 -8.46
N THR A 413 -15.13 -0.15 -7.51
CA THR A 413 -16.29 0.70 -7.78
C THR A 413 -15.87 2.17 -7.78
N PRO A 414 -15.97 2.89 -8.91
CA PRO A 414 -15.66 4.30 -8.95
C PRO A 414 -16.76 5.15 -8.31
N GLY A 415 -16.36 6.19 -7.58
CA GLY A 415 -17.23 7.28 -7.17
C GLY A 415 -17.62 8.21 -8.33
N GLU A 416 -18.26 9.33 -7.99
CA GLU A 416 -18.42 10.44 -8.93
C GLU A 416 -17.12 11.24 -8.96
N ALA A 417 -16.69 11.65 -10.15
CA ALA A 417 -15.61 12.60 -10.32
C ALA A 417 -15.99 13.93 -9.67
N GLU A 418 -15.02 14.62 -9.10
CA GLU A 418 -15.20 15.90 -8.43
C GLU A 418 -14.18 16.92 -8.94
N LYS A 419 -14.62 18.14 -9.21
CA LYS A 419 -13.75 19.26 -9.58
C LYS A 419 -13.10 19.84 -8.32
N ILE A 420 -11.79 19.70 -8.17
CA ILE A 420 -11.06 20.07 -6.94
C ILE A 420 -10.27 21.37 -7.05
N SER A 421 -10.01 21.88 -8.26
CA SER A 421 -9.28 23.15 -8.47
C SER A 421 -10.13 24.41 -8.28
N THR A 422 -11.24 24.33 -7.54
CA THR A 422 -12.05 25.53 -7.25
C THR A 422 -11.41 26.39 -6.17
N HIS A 423 -10.77 27.50 -6.56
CA HIS A 423 -10.12 28.43 -5.62
C HIS A 423 -10.55 29.91 -5.81
N PRO A 424 -10.38 30.79 -4.80
CA PRO A 424 -10.88 32.18 -4.86
C PRO A 424 -10.30 33.00 -6.02
N ASP A 425 -9.09 32.66 -6.43
CA ASP A 425 -8.37 33.30 -7.53
C ASP A 425 -8.50 32.52 -8.85
N ASN A 426 -9.36 31.49 -8.91
CA ASN A 426 -9.54 30.65 -10.10
C ASN A 426 -10.11 31.52 -11.23
N ASP A 427 -9.31 31.72 -12.28
CA ASP A 427 -9.54 32.75 -13.27
C ASP A 427 -10.22 32.26 -14.55
N THR A 428 -9.61 32.37 -15.72
CA THR A 428 -10.09 31.81 -16.99
C THR A 428 -8.96 31.00 -17.65
N ARG A 429 -7.96 30.58 -16.86
CA ARG A 429 -6.77 29.90 -17.34
C ARG A 429 -6.63 28.57 -16.64
N ASP A 430 -6.01 27.69 -17.40
CA ASP A 430 -5.93 26.28 -17.12
C ASP A 430 -5.12 25.95 -15.85
N ASP A 431 -5.62 25.00 -15.06
CA ASP A 431 -4.93 24.32 -13.97
C ASP A 431 -4.26 23.04 -14.47
N TRP A 432 -2.94 22.96 -14.27
CA TRP A 432 -2.11 21.96 -14.92
C TRP A 432 -1.28 21.05 -14.02
N LYS A 433 -0.90 19.90 -14.59
CA LYS A 433 0.06 18.95 -14.00
C LYS A 433 -0.33 18.52 -12.57
N PRO A 434 -1.53 17.96 -12.37
CA PRO A 434 -1.89 17.46 -11.07
C PRO A 434 -0.96 16.31 -10.69
N GLN A 435 -0.68 16.14 -9.40
CA GLN A 435 0.03 15.02 -8.79
C GLN A 435 -0.69 14.63 -7.52
N ILE A 436 -0.67 13.36 -7.16
CA ILE A 436 -1.43 12.84 -6.02
C ILE A 436 -0.60 11.89 -5.16
N ALA A 437 -0.81 11.97 -3.85
CA ALA A 437 -0.33 11.01 -2.86
C ALA A 437 -1.50 10.57 -1.98
N ALA A 438 -1.37 9.42 -1.30
CA ALA A 438 -2.34 8.95 -0.32
C ALA A 438 -1.63 8.46 0.95
N ASP A 439 -2.30 8.61 2.08
CA ASP A 439 -1.86 8.04 3.35
C ASP A 439 -2.54 6.67 3.62
N PRO A 440 -2.05 5.89 4.60
CA PRO A 440 -2.68 4.62 4.99
C PRO A 440 -4.11 4.75 5.50
N SER A 441 -4.48 5.90 6.07
CA SER A 441 -5.83 6.17 6.61
C SER A 441 -6.86 6.49 5.53
N GLY A 442 -6.46 6.52 4.25
CA GLY A 442 -7.34 6.76 3.12
C GLY A 442 -7.56 8.23 2.79
N ASN A 443 -6.75 9.14 3.33
CA ASN A 443 -6.71 10.52 2.86
C ASN A 443 -5.86 10.60 1.60
N SER A 444 -6.26 11.46 0.66
CA SER A 444 -5.46 11.76 -0.53
C SER A 444 -5.15 13.25 -0.63
N TYR A 445 -3.99 13.55 -1.18
CA TYR A 445 -3.43 14.88 -1.26
C TYR A 445 -3.07 15.18 -2.71
N THR A 446 -3.70 16.21 -3.27
CA THR A 446 -3.48 16.59 -4.67
C THR A 446 -2.79 17.95 -4.73
N VAL A 447 -1.76 18.06 -5.56
CA VAL A 447 -1.11 19.34 -5.92
C VAL A 447 -1.19 19.58 -7.41
N TRP A 448 -1.29 20.84 -7.80
CA TRP A 448 -1.27 21.26 -9.20
C TRP A 448 -0.71 22.67 -9.33
N GLN A 449 -0.36 23.06 -10.56
CA GLN A 449 0.00 24.44 -10.89
C GLN A 449 -1.19 25.16 -11.50
N GLY A 450 -1.58 26.29 -10.92
CA GLY A 450 -2.70 27.12 -11.37
C GLY A 450 -2.28 28.56 -11.59
N TRP A 451 -3.06 29.32 -12.35
CA TRP A 451 -2.80 30.73 -12.58
C TRP A 451 -3.69 31.61 -11.70
N ASP A 452 -3.09 32.54 -10.96
CA ASP A 452 -3.80 33.33 -9.93
C ASP A 452 -4.26 34.74 -10.41
N GLY A 453 -4.10 35.02 -11.70
CA GLY A 453 -4.31 36.34 -12.30
C GLY A 453 -3.02 37.15 -12.52
N GLY A 454 -1.92 36.78 -11.88
CA GLY A 454 -0.61 37.44 -11.96
C GLY A 454 0.52 36.53 -12.43
N ASP A 455 0.66 35.36 -11.80
CA ASP A 455 1.68 34.35 -12.06
C ASP A 455 1.17 32.92 -11.82
N TRP A 456 2.00 31.93 -12.15
CA TRP A 456 1.72 30.51 -11.93
C TRP A 456 2.13 30.07 -10.52
N GLU A 457 1.24 29.39 -9.84
CA GLU A 457 1.34 29.10 -8.41
C GLU A 457 0.99 27.64 -8.15
N VAL A 458 1.50 27.08 -7.06
CA VAL A 458 1.22 25.71 -6.64
C VAL A 458 0.08 25.71 -5.64
N TYR A 459 -0.95 24.95 -5.96
CA TYR A 459 -2.11 24.71 -5.12
C TYR A 459 -2.08 23.29 -4.55
N PHE A 460 -2.76 23.11 -3.42
CA PHE A 460 -2.83 21.87 -2.67
C PHE A 460 -4.25 21.69 -2.11
N VAL A 461 -4.75 20.46 -2.11
CA VAL A 461 -5.99 20.09 -1.43
C VAL A 461 -5.87 18.72 -0.79
N THR A 462 -6.51 18.56 0.36
CA THR A 462 -6.73 17.26 1.00
C THR A 462 -8.16 16.80 0.74
N MET A 463 -8.30 15.57 0.26
CA MET A 463 -9.55 14.83 0.17
C MET A 463 -9.54 13.76 1.25
N GLU A 464 -10.37 13.95 2.27
CA GLU A 464 -10.50 13.00 3.38
C GLU A 464 -11.31 11.77 2.95
N SER A 465 -10.96 10.61 3.53
CA SER A 465 -11.62 9.33 3.25
C SER A 465 -13.13 9.37 3.46
N LEU A 466 -13.87 8.67 2.59
CA LEU A 466 -15.29 8.43 2.71
C LEU A 466 -15.57 7.43 3.85
N GLY A 467 -16.03 7.92 5.00
CA GLY A 467 -16.34 7.11 6.18
C GLY A 467 -15.36 7.43 7.29
N GLY A 468 -15.87 7.67 8.50
CA GLY A 468 -15.12 8.23 9.63
C GLY A 468 -13.73 7.62 9.70
N GLY A 469 -12.69 8.46 9.64
CA GLY A 469 -11.30 8.03 9.43
C GLY A 469 -10.90 6.86 10.31
N ASP A 470 -9.88 6.10 9.94
CA ASP A 470 -9.32 5.06 10.80
C ASP A 470 -8.06 5.67 11.46
N SER A 471 -8.26 6.28 12.64
CA SER A 471 -7.24 7.08 13.31
C SER A 471 -6.08 6.25 13.86
N ASP A 472 -6.27 4.95 14.05
CA ASP A 472 -5.24 4.06 14.57
C ASP A 472 -4.74 3.01 13.57
N GLY A 473 -5.39 2.89 12.41
CA GLY A 473 -4.95 2.10 11.26
C GLY A 473 -5.16 0.61 11.45
N ASP A 474 -6.24 0.20 12.12
CA ASP A 474 -6.54 -1.20 12.40
C ASP A 474 -7.52 -1.87 11.41
N GLY A 475 -8.07 -1.08 10.48
CA GLY A 475 -9.02 -1.52 9.47
C GLY A 475 -10.49 -1.41 9.90
N VAL A 476 -10.79 -0.85 11.08
CA VAL A 476 -12.13 -0.51 11.55
C VAL A 476 -12.29 1.03 11.52
N PRO A 477 -13.25 1.59 10.77
CA PRO A 477 -13.46 3.05 10.73
C PRO A 477 -13.77 3.63 12.13
N ASP A 478 -13.28 4.83 12.50
CA ASP A 478 -13.45 5.47 13.82
C ASP A 478 -14.93 5.55 14.28
N GLU A 479 -15.85 5.61 13.32
CA GLU A 479 -17.29 5.69 13.59
C GLU A 479 -17.93 4.33 13.94
N GLU A 480 -17.30 3.23 13.54
CA GLU A 480 -17.66 1.85 13.84
C GLU A 480 -16.76 1.22 14.91
N ASP A 481 -15.60 1.83 15.16
CA ASP A 481 -14.61 1.42 16.15
C ASP A 481 -15.03 1.82 17.58
N LYS A 482 -14.98 0.86 18.51
CA LYS A 482 -15.24 1.11 19.93
C LYS A 482 -14.02 1.68 20.66
N CYS A 483 -12.82 1.50 20.12
CA CYS A 483 -11.56 2.03 20.58
C CYS A 483 -10.80 2.82 19.47
N PRO A 484 -11.34 3.95 18.94
CA PRO A 484 -10.83 4.71 17.76
C PRO A 484 -9.40 5.28 17.80
N LEU A 485 -8.60 4.95 18.81
CA LEU A 485 -7.25 5.46 19.03
C LEU A 485 -6.32 4.35 19.53
N GLU A 486 -6.74 3.09 19.47
CA GLU A 486 -6.06 1.93 20.00
C GLU A 486 -5.96 0.80 18.96
N ASN A 487 -4.91 0.81 18.15
CA ASN A 487 -4.68 -0.28 17.20
C ASN A 487 -4.43 -1.63 17.92
N PRO A 488 -5.28 -2.66 17.75
CA PRO A 488 -5.14 -3.98 18.35
C PRO A 488 -3.96 -4.83 17.82
N GLU A 489 -3.21 -4.37 16.81
CA GLU A 489 -2.11 -5.12 16.17
C GLU A 489 -2.52 -6.54 15.72
N GLY A 490 -3.75 -6.70 15.23
CA GLY A 490 -4.32 -7.99 14.84
C GLY A 490 -4.82 -8.86 16.01
N LEU A 491 -4.96 -8.29 17.21
CA LEU A 491 -5.51 -8.94 18.41
C LEU A 491 -6.97 -8.56 18.68
N ASP A 492 -7.78 -8.49 17.63
CA ASP A 492 -9.21 -8.23 17.71
C ASP A 492 -9.97 -9.37 17.03
N ALA A 493 -10.48 -10.31 17.84
CA ALA A 493 -11.19 -11.47 17.33
C ALA A 493 -12.64 -11.15 16.95
N ASN A 494 -13.23 -10.09 17.50
CA ASN A 494 -14.63 -9.73 17.30
C ASN A 494 -14.84 -8.49 16.41
N LEU A 495 -13.76 -7.95 15.84
CA LEU A 495 -13.73 -6.88 14.85
C LEU A 495 -14.48 -5.64 15.34
N ASP A 496 -14.27 -5.25 16.60
CA ASP A 496 -14.82 -4.01 17.17
C ASP A 496 -13.79 -2.91 17.40
N GLY A 497 -12.58 -3.10 16.88
CA GLY A 497 -11.44 -2.17 16.89
C GLY A 497 -10.74 -2.05 18.24
N CYS A 498 -11.11 -2.90 19.21
CA CYS A 498 -10.47 -2.94 20.52
C CYS A 498 -9.52 -4.13 20.65
N THR A 499 -8.41 -3.96 21.36
CA THR A 499 -7.58 -5.10 21.78
C THR A 499 -8.38 -6.05 22.68
N ASP A 500 -8.40 -7.35 22.35
CA ASP A 500 -9.07 -8.38 23.13
C ASP A 500 -8.43 -8.52 24.54
N ARG A 501 -9.01 -7.90 25.57
CA ARG A 501 -8.52 -8.03 26.96
C ARG A 501 -9.36 -9.01 27.78
N ILE A 502 -8.73 -9.63 28.78
CA ILE A 502 -9.37 -10.66 29.63
C ILE A 502 -10.67 -10.19 30.29
N CYS A 503 -10.79 -8.90 30.61
CA CYS A 503 -11.95 -8.37 31.32
C CYS A 503 -13.14 -8.07 30.40
N ASP A 504 -12.93 -8.01 29.09
CA ASP A 504 -13.96 -7.67 28.11
C ASP A 504 -14.69 -8.93 27.61
N LEU A 505 -14.04 -10.10 27.73
CA LEU A 505 -14.58 -11.41 27.33
C LEU A 505 -15.98 -11.73 27.89
N ALA A 506 -16.30 -11.25 29.10
CA ALA A 506 -17.61 -11.50 29.69
C ALA A 506 -18.75 -10.77 28.94
N GLU A 507 -18.48 -9.56 28.45
CA GLU A 507 -19.41 -8.75 27.67
C GLU A 507 -19.59 -9.34 26.27
N VAL A 508 -18.50 -9.78 25.64
CA VAL A 508 -18.53 -10.50 24.35
C VAL A 508 -19.40 -11.76 24.45
N VAL A 509 -19.25 -12.57 25.50
CA VAL A 509 -20.11 -13.77 25.69
C VAL A 509 -21.59 -13.39 25.81
N GLN A 510 -21.90 -12.24 26.41
CA GLN A 510 -23.26 -11.77 26.61
C GLN A 510 -23.91 -11.26 25.31
N SER A 511 -23.12 -10.68 24.39
CA SER A 511 -23.63 -10.12 23.14
C SER A 511 -24.09 -11.19 22.14
N LEU A 512 -23.52 -12.39 22.19
CA LEU A 512 -23.79 -13.49 21.25
C LEU A 512 -25.18 -14.14 21.38
N GLY A 513 -25.95 -13.81 22.42
CA GLY A 513 -27.31 -14.34 22.59
C GLY A 513 -27.37 -15.88 22.71
N ILE A 514 -26.29 -16.52 23.18
CA ILE A 514 -26.20 -17.97 23.32
C ILE A 514 -27.15 -18.53 24.38
N HIS A 515 -27.40 -19.83 24.34
CA HIS A 515 -28.35 -20.49 25.26
C HIS A 515 -28.02 -20.20 26.74
N HIS A 516 -28.95 -19.57 27.47
CA HIS A 516 -28.79 -19.05 28.84
C HIS A 516 -28.06 -19.95 29.85
N GLY A 517 -28.23 -21.27 29.79
CA GLY A 517 -27.52 -22.19 30.69
C GLY A 517 -26.00 -22.25 30.46
N ILE A 518 -25.56 -22.11 29.20
CA ILE A 518 -24.14 -22.12 28.81
C ILE A 518 -23.56 -20.72 28.95
N GLU A 519 -24.32 -19.70 28.53
CA GLU A 519 -24.01 -18.28 28.70
C GLU A 519 -23.55 -17.95 30.13
N ASN A 520 -24.38 -18.26 31.13
CA ASN A 520 -24.07 -18.01 32.54
C ASN A 520 -22.79 -18.74 32.99
N SER A 521 -22.54 -19.95 32.50
CA SER A 521 -21.34 -20.72 32.83
C SER A 521 -20.09 -20.08 32.23
N LEU A 522 -20.16 -19.59 30.99
CA LEU A 522 -19.06 -18.93 30.30
C LEU A 522 -18.77 -17.55 30.88
N ILE A 523 -19.80 -16.72 31.12
CA ILE A 523 -19.67 -15.42 31.81
C ILE A 523 -19.01 -15.59 33.17
N HIS A 524 -19.42 -16.60 33.95
CA HIS A 524 -18.79 -16.88 35.24
C HIS A 524 -17.30 -17.25 35.10
N LYS A 525 -16.91 -17.98 34.05
CA LYS A 525 -15.49 -18.32 33.82
C LYS A 525 -14.68 -17.08 33.41
N ALA A 526 -15.19 -16.29 32.47
CA ALA A 526 -14.57 -15.04 32.02
C ALA A 526 -14.40 -14.06 33.19
N THR A 527 -15.48 -13.78 33.93
CA THR A 527 -15.46 -12.88 35.10
C THR A 527 -14.47 -13.36 36.17
N ASN A 528 -14.49 -14.66 36.52
CA ASN A 528 -13.55 -15.20 37.50
C ASN A 528 -12.09 -15.10 37.03
N SER A 529 -11.84 -15.24 35.74
CA SER A 529 -10.50 -15.14 35.18
C SER A 529 -9.96 -13.70 35.24
N CYS A 530 -10.76 -12.70 34.85
CA CYS A 530 -10.47 -11.28 35.04
C CYS A 530 -10.22 -10.95 36.53
N ASP A 531 -11.04 -11.48 37.43
CA ASP A 531 -10.87 -11.35 38.88
C ASP A 531 -9.52 -11.88 39.40
N LYS A 532 -8.99 -12.95 38.77
CA LYS A 532 -7.67 -13.50 39.11
C LYS A 532 -6.54 -12.65 38.55
N PHE A 533 -6.70 -12.14 37.34
CA PHE A 533 -5.74 -11.25 36.71
C PHE A 533 -5.59 -9.96 37.51
N ASN A 534 -6.70 -9.30 37.86
CA ASN A 534 -6.74 -8.08 38.69
C ASN A 534 -6.16 -8.28 40.10
N ARG A 535 -6.05 -9.54 40.58
CA ARG A 535 -5.41 -9.90 41.87
C ARG A 535 -3.94 -10.31 41.72
N GLY A 536 -3.34 -10.12 40.54
CA GLY A 536 -1.94 -10.45 40.22
C GLY A 536 -1.67 -11.96 40.11
N SER A 537 -2.70 -12.78 39.90
CA SER A 537 -2.59 -14.23 39.86
C SER A 537 -2.67 -14.76 38.42
N LEU A 538 -1.72 -14.36 37.58
CA LEU A 538 -1.69 -14.65 36.14
C LEU A 538 -1.85 -16.14 35.81
N THR A 539 -1.10 -17.05 36.45
CA THR A 539 -1.22 -18.50 36.20
C THR A 539 -2.64 -19.02 36.46
N ALA A 540 -3.34 -18.46 37.45
CA ALA A 540 -4.73 -18.84 37.71
C ALA A 540 -5.69 -18.25 36.66
N ALA A 541 -5.44 -17.02 36.20
CA ALA A 541 -6.21 -16.39 35.13
C ALA A 541 -6.07 -17.18 33.81
N VAL A 542 -4.84 -17.49 33.40
CA VAL A 542 -4.55 -18.29 32.19
C VAL A 542 -5.14 -19.70 32.29
N ASN A 543 -5.04 -20.37 33.44
CA ASN A 543 -5.68 -21.68 33.62
C ASN A 543 -7.22 -21.60 33.53
N MET A 544 -7.81 -20.50 33.99
CA MET A 544 -9.26 -20.26 33.88
C MET A 544 -9.68 -19.95 32.45
N LEU A 545 -8.90 -19.18 31.69
CA LEU A 545 -9.14 -18.96 30.25
C LEU A 545 -8.95 -20.24 29.43
N ASN A 546 -7.96 -21.07 29.74
CA ASN A 546 -7.87 -22.42 29.15
C ASN A 546 -9.09 -23.29 29.50
N GLY A 547 -9.60 -23.17 30.73
CA GLY A 547 -10.86 -23.80 31.13
C GLY A 547 -12.09 -23.25 30.39
N PHE A 548 -12.07 -21.97 30.03
CA PHE A 548 -13.07 -21.32 29.19
C PHE A 548 -13.01 -21.85 27.75
N ILE A 549 -11.85 -21.83 27.11
CA ILE A 549 -11.60 -22.35 25.76
C ILE A 549 -12.11 -23.80 25.63
N ASN A 550 -11.75 -24.66 26.59
CA ASN A 550 -12.21 -26.05 26.58
C ASN A 550 -13.73 -26.18 26.70
N ALA A 551 -14.38 -25.28 27.46
CA ALA A 551 -15.84 -25.27 27.59
C ALA A 551 -16.52 -24.81 26.30
N VAL A 552 -15.96 -23.80 25.62
CA VAL A 552 -16.43 -23.32 24.31
C VAL A 552 -16.27 -24.41 23.26
N LYS A 553 -15.07 -25.00 23.11
CA LYS A 553 -14.81 -26.14 22.20
C LYS A 553 -15.81 -27.29 22.39
N ALA A 554 -16.12 -27.64 23.64
CA ALA A 554 -17.05 -28.72 23.93
C ALA A 554 -18.51 -28.44 23.50
N GLN A 555 -18.87 -27.16 23.38
CA GLN A 555 -20.22 -26.68 23.01
C GLN A 555 -20.30 -26.17 21.56
N SER A 556 -19.18 -26.04 20.86
CA SER A 556 -19.11 -25.73 19.42
C SER A 556 -19.95 -26.73 18.61
N GLY A 557 -20.67 -26.23 17.60
CA GLY A 557 -21.61 -26.98 16.77
C GLY A 557 -22.84 -27.55 17.52
N LYS A 558 -23.01 -27.25 18.82
CA LYS A 558 -24.13 -27.77 19.64
C LYS A 558 -24.99 -26.65 20.21
N LYS A 559 -24.42 -25.88 21.13
CA LYS A 559 -25.10 -24.83 21.92
C LYS A 559 -24.54 -23.45 21.62
N ILE A 560 -23.42 -23.41 20.91
CA ILE A 560 -22.70 -22.26 20.37
C ILE A 560 -22.48 -22.61 18.90
N SER A 561 -22.64 -21.65 17.98
CA SER A 561 -22.32 -21.88 16.57
C SER A 561 -20.81 -22.14 16.41
N GLU A 562 -20.39 -22.70 15.28
CA GLU A 562 -18.97 -22.93 15.03
C GLU A 562 -18.23 -21.58 14.94
N ASP A 563 -18.78 -20.62 14.19
CA ASP A 563 -18.24 -19.26 14.06
C ASP A 563 -18.11 -18.53 15.42
N ASP A 564 -19.17 -18.54 16.24
CA ASP A 564 -19.13 -17.91 17.57
C ASP A 564 -18.14 -18.61 18.51
N ALA A 565 -17.99 -19.93 18.37
CA ALA A 565 -17.06 -20.70 19.17
C ALA A 565 -15.61 -20.38 18.79
N ASP A 566 -15.32 -20.26 17.50
CA ASP A 566 -13.98 -19.92 17.00
C ASP A 566 -13.58 -18.50 17.39
N MET A 567 -14.49 -17.53 17.23
CA MET A 567 -14.30 -16.16 17.71
C MET A 567 -14.04 -16.12 19.23
N LEU A 568 -14.84 -16.80 20.06
CA LEU A 568 -14.63 -16.82 21.52
C LEU A 568 -13.32 -17.50 21.93
N ILE A 569 -12.89 -18.53 21.19
CA ILE A 569 -11.61 -19.20 21.42
C ILE A 569 -10.46 -18.27 21.06
N GLN A 570 -10.55 -17.58 19.92
CA GLN A 570 -9.53 -16.66 19.47
C GLN A 570 -9.43 -15.44 20.39
N PHE A 571 -10.56 -14.85 20.80
CA PHE A 571 -10.60 -13.77 21.79
C PHE A 571 -9.89 -14.19 23.08
N ALA A 572 -10.21 -15.38 23.61
CA ALA A 572 -9.59 -15.87 24.84
C ALA A 572 -8.08 -16.10 24.69
N ARG A 573 -7.58 -16.37 23.47
CA ARG A 573 -6.15 -16.51 23.17
C ARG A 573 -5.46 -15.17 23.03
N ASN A 574 -6.08 -14.23 22.33
CA ASN A 574 -5.61 -12.86 22.23
C ASN A 574 -5.52 -12.23 23.63
N ALA A 575 -6.54 -12.39 24.48
CA ALA A 575 -6.50 -11.98 25.88
C ALA A 575 -5.38 -12.64 26.69
N ILE A 576 -5.06 -13.92 26.44
CA ILE A 576 -3.88 -14.55 27.05
C ILE A 576 -2.61 -13.84 26.56
N LEU A 577 -2.50 -13.56 25.27
CA LEU A 577 -1.34 -12.94 24.66
C LEU A 577 -1.16 -11.48 25.12
N VAL A 578 -2.22 -10.70 25.25
CA VAL A 578 -2.21 -9.32 25.78
C VAL A 578 -1.75 -9.29 27.24
N MET A 579 -2.34 -10.15 28.09
CA MET A 579 -1.87 -10.32 29.48
C MET A 579 -0.40 -10.76 29.58
N LEU A 580 0.15 -11.35 28.52
CA LEU A 580 1.56 -11.74 28.44
C LEU A 580 2.44 -10.62 27.86
N LYS A 581 1.94 -9.81 26.92
CA LYS A 581 2.62 -8.64 26.33
C LYS A 581 2.74 -7.47 27.31
N GLU A 582 1.71 -7.20 28.13
CA GLU A 582 1.73 -6.18 29.20
C GLU A 582 2.85 -6.44 30.25
N LEU A 583 3.52 -7.60 30.21
CA LEU A 583 4.64 -7.98 31.06
C LEU A 583 6.03 -7.56 30.52
N ASP A 584 6.17 -7.27 29.22
CA ASP A 584 7.44 -6.85 28.60
C ASP A 584 7.63 -5.32 28.59
N ALA A 585 6.52 -4.56 28.62
CA ALA A 585 6.54 -3.10 28.47
C ALA A 585 6.85 -2.31 29.76
N ASP A 586 6.78 -2.92 30.95
CA ASP A 586 6.79 -2.17 32.23
C ASP A 586 8.04 -2.43 33.09
N SER A 587 9.22 -2.09 32.54
CA SER A 587 10.46 -2.00 33.31
C SER A 587 10.58 -0.74 34.17
N GLU A 588 9.56 0.15 34.19
CA GLU A 588 9.64 1.41 34.94
C GLU A 588 8.51 1.73 35.94
N SER A 589 7.33 1.06 35.98
CA SER A 589 6.32 1.52 36.97
C SER A 589 5.20 0.58 37.45
N ALA A 590 5.50 -0.60 38.02
CA ALA A 590 4.56 -1.20 38.99
C ALA A 590 5.24 -2.03 40.08
N GLY A 591 5.11 -1.58 41.32
CA GLY A 591 5.60 -2.29 42.49
C GLY A 591 4.88 -3.62 42.69
N ASN A 592 5.70 -4.69 42.71
CA ASN A 592 5.53 -5.92 43.52
C ASN A 592 5.19 -7.24 42.80
N ILE A 593 5.65 -7.48 41.56
CA ILE A 593 5.77 -8.84 40.99
C ILE A 593 7.11 -8.97 40.25
N ASN A 594 7.87 -10.04 40.55
CA ASN A 594 9.22 -10.28 40.02
C ASN A 594 9.14 -11.13 38.72
N PRO A 595 9.63 -10.64 37.55
CA PRO A 595 9.56 -11.35 36.26
C PRO A 595 10.25 -12.72 36.24
N GLU A 596 11.41 -12.87 36.88
CA GLU A 596 12.10 -14.16 37.02
C GLU A 596 11.27 -15.15 37.82
N LYS A 597 10.54 -14.66 38.84
CA LYS A 597 9.66 -15.47 39.67
C LYS A 597 8.42 -15.93 38.91
N LEU A 598 7.94 -15.13 37.95
CA LEU A 598 6.74 -15.39 37.15
C LEU A 598 7.01 -16.37 36.00
N ASN A 599 8.10 -16.18 35.25
CA ASN A 599 8.57 -17.17 34.28
C ASN A 599 8.82 -18.53 34.98
N ALA A 600 9.45 -18.52 36.16
CA ALA A 600 9.61 -19.73 36.98
C ALA A 600 8.28 -20.38 37.42
N GLN A 601 7.19 -19.62 37.60
CA GLN A 601 5.85 -20.14 37.90
C GLN A 601 5.20 -20.83 36.69
N MET A 602 5.53 -20.41 35.46
CA MET A 602 5.02 -21.00 34.21
C MET A 602 5.70 -22.32 33.83
N ARG A 603 6.88 -22.61 34.39
CA ARG A 603 7.64 -23.84 34.12
C ARG A 603 6.81 -25.12 34.23
N SER A 604 6.01 -25.27 35.29
CA SER A 604 5.20 -26.48 35.50
C SER A 604 4.08 -26.62 34.47
N LEU A 605 3.52 -25.50 34.01
CA LEU A 605 2.45 -25.50 33.02
C LEU A 605 3.03 -25.81 31.64
N ALA A 606 4.09 -25.11 31.23
CA ALA A 606 4.79 -25.35 29.97
C ALA A 606 5.24 -26.81 29.83
N GLN A 607 5.81 -27.39 30.90
CA GLN A 607 6.18 -28.81 30.93
C GLN A 607 4.96 -29.72 30.70
N THR A 608 3.82 -29.40 31.31
CA THR A 608 2.58 -30.19 31.18
C THR A 608 2.00 -30.10 29.77
N THR A 609 2.05 -28.90 29.17
CA THR A 609 1.56 -28.62 27.82
C THR A 609 2.44 -29.30 26.77
N ILE A 610 3.77 -29.19 26.87
CA ILE A 610 4.72 -29.92 26.02
C ILE A 610 4.48 -31.42 26.11
N SER A 611 4.37 -31.99 27.32
CA SER A 611 4.10 -33.42 27.47
C SER A 611 2.73 -33.86 26.96
N ARG A 612 1.77 -32.95 26.79
CA ARG A 612 0.51 -33.25 26.09
C ARG A 612 0.70 -33.22 24.57
N ALA A 613 1.40 -32.23 24.04
CA ALA A 613 1.74 -32.14 22.63
C ALA A 613 2.52 -33.37 22.15
N GLU A 614 3.53 -33.83 22.91
CA GLU A 614 4.30 -35.05 22.61
C GLU A 614 3.41 -36.30 22.51
N ARG A 615 2.40 -36.43 23.40
CA ARG A 615 1.45 -37.54 23.37
C ARG A 615 0.55 -37.48 22.14
N LEU A 616 0.12 -36.29 21.73
CA LEU A 616 -0.73 -36.11 20.56
C LEU A 616 0.06 -36.32 19.25
N SER A 617 1.31 -35.83 19.19
CA SER A 617 2.26 -36.14 18.12
C SER A 617 2.40 -37.67 17.94
N SER A 618 2.60 -38.40 19.04
CA SER A 618 2.67 -39.86 18.98
C SER A 618 1.35 -40.51 18.50
N HIS A 619 0.20 -39.93 18.85
CA HIS A 619 -1.12 -40.45 18.45
C HIS A 619 -1.40 -40.19 16.97
N VAL A 620 -1.16 -38.97 16.47
CA VAL A 620 -1.40 -38.64 15.06
C VAL A 620 -0.51 -39.45 14.12
N GLN A 621 0.76 -39.69 14.50
CA GLN A 621 1.69 -40.50 13.70
C GLN A 621 1.25 -41.97 13.62
N ASN A 622 0.64 -42.51 14.68
CA ASN A 622 0.04 -43.86 14.64
C ASN A 622 -1.18 -43.90 13.71
N LEU A 623 -2.04 -42.87 13.73
CA LEU A 623 -3.21 -42.79 12.86
C LEU A 623 -2.83 -42.62 11.39
N LEU A 624 -1.82 -41.79 11.08
CA LEU A 624 -1.28 -41.67 9.73
C LEU A 624 -0.76 -43.03 9.21
N SER A 625 0.03 -43.73 10.02
CA SER A 625 0.54 -45.07 9.69
C SER A 625 -0.60 -46.09 9.47
N GLU A 626 -1.66 -46.00 10.28
CA GLU A 626 -2.85 -46.86 10.13
C GLU A 626 -3.61 -46.52 8.84
N ALA A 627 -3.83 -45.24 8.55
CA ALA A 627 -4.49 -44.76 7.33
C ALA A 627 -3.75 -45.18 6.06
N GLU A 628 -2.43 -45.02 6.02
CA GLU A 628 -1.57 -45.50 4.92
C GLU A 628 -1.70 -47.01 4.72
N SER A 629 -1.74 -47.79 5.81
CA SER A 629 -1.88 -49.25 5.75
C SER A 629 -3.24 -49.70 5.21
N GLN A 630 -4.27 -48.85 5.33
CA GLN A 630 -5.61 -49.05 4.79
C GLN A 630 -5.78 -48.46 3.37
N GLY A 631 -4.74 -47.81 2.82
CA GLY A 631 -4.76 -47.20 1.49
C GLY A 631 -5.54 -45.89 1.41
N VAL A 632 -5.70 -45.19 2.53
CA VAL A 632 -6.29 -43.85 2.60
C VAL A 632 -5.22 -42.82 2.22
N ASP A 633 -5.61 -41.80 1.44
CA ASP A 633 -4.72 -40.70 1.07
C ASP A 633 -4.49 -39.77 2.27
N THR A 634 -3.27 -39.76 2.78
CA THR A 634 -2.84 -38.97 3.95
C THR A 634 -2.23 -37.63 3.59
N SER A 635 -1.95 -37.38 2.30
CA SER A 635 -1.29 -36.16 1.80
C SER A 635 -1.90 -34.85 2.33
N PRO A 636 -3.24 -34.72 2.47
CA PRO A 636 -3.85 -33.48 2.99
C PRO A 636 -3.55 -33.20 4.47
N TYR A 637 -3.15 -34.21 5.25
CA TYR A 637 -2.91 -34.09 6.69
C TYR A 637 -1.42 -33.95 7.04
N GLU A 638 -0.54 -34.30 6.11
CA GLU A 638 0.92 -34.25 6.30
C GLU A 638 1.44 -32.82 6.49
N GLU A 639 0.84 -31.83 5.79
CA GLU A 639 1.21 -30.42 5.93
C GLU A 639 0.83 -29.84 7.30
N LEU A 640 -0.37 -30.17 7.79
CA LEU A 640 -0.86 -29.75 9.10
C LEU A 640 -0.03 -30.39 10.24
N VAL A 641 0.33 -31.67 10.10
CA VAL A 641 1.18 -32.37 11.06
C VAL A 641 2.61 -31.85 11.05
N ALA A 642 3.17 -31.51 9.89
CA ALA A 642 4.49 -30.90 9.77
C ALA A 642 4.56 -29.54 10.50
N LYS A 643 3.54 -28.69 10.34
CA LYS A 643 3.43 -27.42 11.06
C LYS A 643 3.32 -27.63 12.58
N ALA A 644 2.58 -28.65 13.02
CA ALA A 644 2.47 -29.00 14.44
C ALA A 644 3.81 -29.46 15.04
N GLU A 645 4.62 -30.20 14.28
CA GLU A 645 5.95 -30.66 14.69
C GLU A 645 6.96 -29.51 14.82
N GLU A 646 6.91 -28.54 13.91
CA GLU A 646 7.74 -27.33 13.99
C GLU A 646 7.45 -26.52 15.26
N LEU A 647 6.16 -26.31 15.56
CA LEU A 647 5.72 -25.63 16.78
C LEU A 647 6.14 -26.38 18.05
N LEU A 648 6.04 -27.71 18.05
CA LEU A 648 6.52 -28.53 19.16
C LEU A 648 8.05 -28.40 19.34
N ALA A 649 8.82 -28.34 18.26
CA ALA A 649 10.27 -28.14 18.30
C ALA A 649 10.66 -26.76 18.86
N LEU A 650 9.95 -25.71 18.45
CA LEU A 650 10.10 -24.36 19.02
C LEU A 650 9.76 -24.35 20.52
N ALA A 651 8.68 -25.04 20.92
CA ALA A 651 8.30 -25.16 22.33
C ALA A 651 9.41 -25.78 23.20
N HIS A 652 10.08 -26.83 22.70
CA HIS A 652 11.22 -27.45 23.38
C HIS A 652 12.43 -26.52 23.47
N THR A 653 12.71 -25.76 22.40
CA THR A 653 13.83 -24.80 22.35
C THR A 653 13.64 -23.73 23.41
N PHE A 654 12.48 -23.08 23.43
CA PHE A 654 12.17 -22.06 24.43
C PHE A 654 12.14 -22.62 25.85
N PHE A 655 11.69 -23.86 26.05
CA PHE A 655 11.70 -24.49 27.38
C PHE A 655 13.14 -24.69 27.89
N ALA A 656 14.06 -25.08 26.99
CA ALA A 656 15.48 -25.29 27.32
C ALA A 656 16.22 -23.98 27.61
N GLU A 657 15.86 -22.91 26.92
CA GLU A 657 16.36 -21.54 27.13
C GLU A 657 15.79 -20.90 28.41
N GLY A 658 14.83 -21.57 29.06
CA GLY A 658 14.17 -21.07 30.26
C GLY A 658 13.07 -20.07 29.96
N ASN A 659 12.67 -19.86 28.70
CA ASN A 659 11.50 -19.08 28.34
C ASN A 659 10.24 -19.97 28.41
N TYR A 660 9.74 -20.19 29.63
CA TYR A 660 8.62 -21.10 29.86
C TYR A 660 7.29 -20.57 29.32
N ILE A 661 7.22 -19.28 29.00
CA ILE A 661 6.03 -18.66 28.41
C ILE A 661 5.94 -19.00 26.93
N ALA A 662 6.98 -18.67 26.15
CA ALA A 662 7.05 -19.01 24.73
C ALA A 662 6.97 -20.52 24.50
N ALA A 663 7.56 -21.30 25.42
CA ALA A 663 7.44 -22.75 25.43
C ALA A 663 5.98 -23.23 25.56
N ASN A 664 5.19 -22.60 26.42
CA ASN A 664 3.80 -22.99 26.63
C ASN A 664 2.89 -22.60 25.45
N THR A 665 3.11 -21.42 24.86
CA THR A 665 2.34 -20.93 23.70
C THR A 665 2.52 -21.86 22.50
N ASN A 666 3.77 -22.06 22.07
CA ASN A 666 4.08 -22.94 20.93
C ASN A 666 3.59 -24.38 21.17
N ALA A 667 3.66 -24.89 22.40
CA ALA A 667 3.12 -26.21 22.73
C ALA A 667 1.59 -26.27 22.65
N SER A 668 0.89 -25.20 23.03
CA SER A 668 -0.57 -25.10 22.89
C SER A 668 -1.03 -25.06 21.44
N ASP A 669 -0.29 -24.36 20.57
CA ASP A 669 -0.60 -24.27 19.15
C ASP A 669 -0.33 -25.59 18.43
N ALA A 670 0.77 -26.27 18.78
CA ALA A 670 1.04 -27.63 18.35
C ALA A 670 -0.09 -28.61 18.77
N ILE A 671 -0.60 -28.50 20.00
CA ILE A 671 -1.73 -29.32 20.47
C ILE A 671 -2.96 -29.13 19.59
N GLN A 672 -3.30 -27.89 19.21
CA GLN A 672 -4.47 -27.63 18.38
C GLN A 672 -4.33 -28.30 17.01
N ALA A 673 -3.21 -28.06 16.33
CA ALA A 673 -2.97 -28.63 15.01
C ALA A 673 -2.98 -30.17 15.05
N TYR A 674 -2.42 -30.77 16.11
CA TYR A 674 -2.54 -32.22 16.30
C TYR A 674 -3.98 -32.68 16.56
N GLU A 675 -4.75 -32.01 17.40
CA GLU A 675 -6.15 -32.39 17.70
C GLU A 675 -7.04 -32.33 16.46
N GLU A 676 -6.83 -31.34 15.59
CA GLU A 676 -7.53 -31.19 14.32
C GLU A 676 -7.16 -32.29 13.31
N ALA A 677 -5.87 -32.58 13.17
CA ALA A 677 -5.39 -33.68 12.33
C ALA A 677 -5.92 -35.03 12.83
N ILE A 678 -5.89 -35.27 14.16
CA ILE A 678 -6.41 -36.49 14.79
C ILE A 678 -7.90 -36.64 14.55
N ALA A 679 -8.70 -35.59 14.78
CA ALA A 679 -10.16 -35.66 14.59
C ALA A 679 -10.53 -36.00 13.15
N SER A 680 -9.81 -35.43 12.18
CA SER A 680 -10.03 -35.68 10.75
C SER A 680 -9.61 -37.10 10.34
N LEU A 681 -8.46 -37.58 10.83
CA LEU A 681 -7.98 -38.93 10.57
C LEU A 681 -8.86 -40.00 11.25
N GLU A 682 -9.29 -39.79 12.49
CA GLU A 682 -10.20 -40.71 13.19
C GLU A 682 -11.57 -40.78 12.48
N ALA A 683 -12.07 -39.67 11.93
CA ALA A 683 -13.30 -39.66 11.15
C ALA A 683 -13.17 -40.42 9.81
N LEU A 684 -11.98 -40.43 9.21
CA LEU A 684 -11.70 -41.18 7.98
C LEU A 684 -11.48 -42.67 8.21
N LEU A 685 -10.94 -43.05 9.37
CA LEU A 685 -10.65 -44.45 9.74
C LEU A 685 -11.83 -45.18 10.38
N ALA A 686 -12.89 -44.45 10.76
CA ALA A 686 -14.14 -44.98 11.30
C ALA A 686 -15.07 -45.52 10.19
#